data_AF-A0A7W5V0A4-F1
#
_entry.id   AF-A0A7W5V0A4-F1
#
_cell.length_a   1.000
_cell.length_b   1.000
_cell.length_c   1.000
_cell.angle_alpha   90.00
_cell.angle_beta   90.00
_cell.angle_gamma   90.00
#
_symmetry.space_group_name_H-M   'P 1'
#
loop_
_entity.id
_entity.type
_entity.pdbx_description
1 polymer ?
#
loop_
_entity_poly.entity_id
_entity_poly.type
_entity_poly.pdbx_seq_one_letter_code
_entity_poly.pdbx_strand_id
1 'polypeptide(L)'
;MDLPRDLPRDLSGAFRVVGLPWPDARLDHFDGVLAELGDRPEVRPLRDHVRALRKAQRVFFEHLRDLADEHDGDGMRLIRHKDRPCVSAVREKWARTAAQMADYHEAVSARTRQAVGGLHASCELSVVPDYLDGSRPAWLERRPERGIRDEPTAGRAPAAGALLRWREDPYGPRICVVTGSPASGKTRLLAWFSHSTVWHWSGYASAAEAAVWLRGMEVEEAVRELARQLRLDGDEPNGPPAHENAGPGRALTGPLAALDRPVLVTLADPHRSADPGRTLAELVRPLAADPRVRLLVEFPDPAALRSCLTGSAELSGVPVFVLDLDDPRCTDLDAFTAWYAAERAGRSPFTANQVYPSPALAAIAARARGADPGPGLPIAERVAGAWLGGLSAAARAAVGTLALAFAPIGPYTWRLLHCGRHRDDPEAAARGVAEAAEHLPLAEPGLPAYAVDLPALAEAVAPPPEAHRELAAVMRGWPVSVELSPPEYARLHLAGHERLAGGPEGIAPLPLCRPPVRVTRELLESLYGTGGVIRLTPEEIHPAITHGPTRRFLAEVGLPTNGVHEEDWTGDSLRCVKPMTETWPEEDARELRACASLPDDLGAVFMLDSPHSWYLFMDGGTGLVHEVPEGLETARVAHRDVESYVYFAYVIHRERALWCGKDAHPDAAYWCAEDLVLELHTYEPQAMAGDEPLWPPTLLDYTLL
;
A
#
# COMPACT_ATOMS: atom_id res chain seq x y z
N MET A 1 11.10 -10.69 24.32
CA MET A 1 9.93 -11.24 25.02
C MET A 1 9.09 -10.06 25.44
N ASP A 2 7.84 -10.01 24.97
CA ASP A 2 6.92 -8.94 25.32
C ASP A 2 6.54 -9.03 26.79
N LEU A 3 6.40 -7.87 27.45
CA LEU A 3 5.99 -7.82 28.85
C LEU A 3 4.46 -8.05 28.92
N PRO A 4 3.97 -8.94 29.78
CA PRO A 4 2.54 -9.12 30.01
C PRO A 4 1.92 -7.82 30.52
N ARG A 5 0.70 -7.49 30.11
CA ARG A 5 0.06 -6.22 30.51
C ARG A 5 -0.26 -6.16 32.00
N ASP A 6 -0.69 -7.29 32.55
CA ASP A 6 -1.03 -7.43 33.97
C ASP A 6 0.23 -7.51 34.87
N LEU A 7 1.45 -7.48 34.29
CA LEU A 7 2.69 -7.52 35.05
C LEU A 7 2.91 -6.19 35.78
N PRO A 8 3.01 -6.18 37.13
CA PRO A 8 3.39 -4.98 37.87
C PRO A 8 4.73 -4.42 37.35
N ARG A 9 4.81 -3.10 37.11
CA ARG A 9 5.95 -2.46 36.45
C ARG A 9 7.29 -2.73 37.16
N ASP A 10 7.24 -2.82 38.49
CA ASP A 10 8.35 -3.14 39.38
C ASP A 10 8.92 -4.57 39.16
N LEU A 11 8.13 -5.48 38.57
CA LEU A 11 8.56 -6.86 38.30
C LEU A 11 9.09 -7.08 36.88
N SER A 12 9.08 -6.05 36.03
CA SER A 12 9.52 -6.15 34.63
C SER A 12 10.96 -6.63 34.47
N GLY A 13 11.87 -6.20 35.35
CA GLY A 13 13.27 -6.65 35.36
C GLY A 13 13.39 -8.14 35.68
N ALA A 14 12.70 -8.61 36.72
CA ALA A 14 12.70 -10.01 37.12
C ALA A 14 12.12 -10.93 36.06
N PHE A 15 11.01 -10.51 35.46
CA PHE A 15 10.37 -11.26 34.38
C PHE A 15 11.31 -11.45 33.17
N ARG A 16 11.97 -10.37 32.71
CA ARG A 16 12.92 -10.42 31.59
C ARG A 16 14.11 -11.33 31.88
N VAL A 17 14.57 -11.37 33.13
CA VAL A 17 15.70 -12.22 33.55
C VAL A 17 15.28 -13.67 33.65
N VAL A 18 14.09 -13.98 34.17
CA VAL A 18 13.58 -15.35 34.26
C VAL A 18 13.33 -15.92 32.86
N GLY A 19 12.72 -15.15 31.95
CA GLY A 19 12.59 -15.52 30.55
C GLY A 19 11.75 -16.79 30.32
N LEU A 20 10.82 -17.11 31.21
CA LEU A 20 9.87 -18.21 31.04
C LEU A 20 8.71 -17.76 30.14
N PRO A 21 8.15 -18.67 29.31
CA PRO A 21 6.94 -18.37 28.55
C PRO A 21 5.80 -18.04 29.52
N TRP A 22 5.10 -16.94 29.24
CA TRP A 22 4.01 -16.45 30.08
C TRP A 22 2.82 -16.06 29.22
N PRO A 23 1.63 -16.65 29.43
CA PRO A 23 0.43 -16.24 28.70
C PRO A 23 0.00 -14.84 29.18
N ASP A 24 -0.33 -13.94 28.24
CA ASP A 24 -1.01 -12.68 28.56
C ASP A 24 -2.46 -12.98 28.98
N ALA A 25 -2.61 -13.37 30.25
CA ALA A 25 -3.83 -13.99 30.75
C ALA A 25 -5.03 -13.04 30.90
N ARG A 26 -4.81 -11.72 30.81
CA ARG A 26 -5.83 -10.64 30.76
C ARG A 26 -7.03 -10.94 31.65
N LEU A 27 -6.83 -10.97 32.95
CA LEU A 27 -7.90 -11.38 33.85
C LEU A 27 -9.13 -10.44 33.79
N ASP A 28 -8.91 -9.16 33.51
CA ASP A 28 -9.97 -8.16 33.32
C ASP A 28 -10.89 -8.52 32.12
N HIS A 29 -10.34 -9.14 31.08
CA HIS A 29 -11.12 -9.64 29.95
C HIS A 29 -12.08 -10.74 30.40
N PHE A 30 -11.61 -11.72 31.19
CA PHE A 30 -12.47 -12.77 31.73
C PHE A 30 -13.49 -12.25 32.75
N ASP A 31 -13.18 -11.15 33.43
CA ASP A 31 -14.14 -10.49 34.33
C ASP A 31 -15.28 -9.85 33.56
N GLY A 32 -15.00 -9.21 32.42
CA GLY A 32 -16.01 -8.74 31.49
C GLY A 32 -16.90 -9.87 30.98
N VAL A 33 -16.30 -10.99 30.58
CA VAL A 33 -17.02 -12.21 30.17
C VAL A 33 -17.94 -12.69 31.30
N LEU A 34 -17.41 -12.88 32.51
CA LEU A 34 -18.19 -13.39 33.64
C LEU A 34 -19.31 -12.44 34.07
N ALA A 35 -19.11 -11.13 33.96
CA ALA A 35 -20.12 -10.12 34.24
C ALA A 35 -21.30 -10.23 33.25
N GLU A 36 -21.00 -10.40 31.96
CA GLU A 36 -22.02 -10.52 30.90
C GLU A 36 -22.74 -11.87 30.91
N LEU A 37 -22.01 -12.95 31.24
CA LEU A 37 -22.58 -14.27 31.40
C LEU A 37 -23.49 -14.40 32.63
N GLY A 38 -23.34 -13.52 33.62
CA GLY A 38 -24.15 -13.51 34.85
C GLY A 38 -23.97 -14.77 35.71
N ASP A 39 -24.95 -15.05 36.57
CA ASP A 39 -24.93 -16.18 37.53
C ASP A 39 -25.48 -17.51 36.97
N ARG A 40 -25.47 -17.66 35.65
CA ARG A 40 -25.94 -18.88 34.97
C ARG A 40 -25.18 -20.13 35.48
N PRO A 41 -25.87 -21.25 35.77
CA PRO A 41 -25.22 -22.44 36.34
C PRO A 41 -24.17 -23.06 35.40
N GLU A 42 -24.33 -22.91 34.09
CA GLU A 42 -23.38 -23.36 33.06
C GLU A 42 -22.04 -22.60 33.11
N VAL A 43 -22.01 -21.43 33.74
CA VAL A 43 -20.85 -20.52 33.84
C VAL A 43 -20.01 -20.83 35.08
N ARG A 44 -20.55 -21.59 36.04
CA ARG A 44 -19.85 -21.99 37.27
C ARG A 44 -18.49 -22.67 37.01
N PRO A 45 -18.37 -23.62 36.06
CA PRO A 45 -17.08 -24.22 35.73
C PRO A 45 -16.06 -23.21 35.17
N LEU A 46 -16.51 -22.19 34.44
CA LEU A 46 -15.66 -21.11 33.94
C LEU A 46 -15.17 -20.22 35.09
N ARG A 47 -16.06 -19.82 36.01
CA ARG A 47 -15.69 -19.06 37.22
C ARG A 47 -14.63 -19.76 38.05
N ASP A 48 -14.76 -21.08 38.23
CA ASP A 48 -13.79 -21.86 38.99
C ASP A 48 -12.42 -21.91 38.29
N HIS A 49 -12.37 -21.96 36.95
CA HIS A 49 -11.13 -21.92 36.18
C HIS A 49 -10.49 -20.53 36.18
N VAL A 50 -11.27 -19.46 36.05
CA VAL A 50 -10.77 -18.07 36.19
C VAL A 50 -10.20 -17.87 37.59
N ARG A 51 -10.85 -18.40 38.64
CA ARG A 51 -10.32 -18.35 40.01
C ARG A 51 -9.00 -19.11 40.16
N ALA A 52 -8.87 -20.28 39.53
CA ALA A 52 -7.63 -21.06 39.52
C ALA A 52 -6.50 -20.31 38.78
N LEU A 53 -6.81 -19.72 37.63
CA LEU A 53 -5.88 -18.89 36.84
C LEU A 53 -5.38 -17.69 37.65
N ARG A 54 -6.28 -16.94 38.32
CA ARG A 54 -5.91 -15.85 39.24
C ARG A 54 -4.98 -16.30 40.36
N LYS A 55 -5.23 -17.49 40.93
CA LYS A 55 -4.40 -18.04 41.99
C LYS A 55 -3.00 -18.36 41.46
N ALA A 56 -2.89 -18.99 40.29
CA ALA A 56 -1.61 -19.28 39.66
C ALA A 56 -0.83 -18.00 39.33
N GLN A 57 -1.50 -16.97 38.79
CA GLN A 57 -0.89 -15.66 38.50
C GLN A 57 -0.30 -15.03 39.75
N ARG A 58 -1.07 -15.00 40.85
CA ARG A 58 -0.62 -14.43 42.11
C ARG A 58 0.63 -15.12 42.65
N VAL A 59 0.64 -16.46 42.66
CA VAL A 59 1.78 -17.26 43.11
C VAL A 59 3.02 -16.95 42.28
N PHE A 60 2.87 -16.79 40.97
CA PHE A 60 4.00 -16.41 40.12
C PHE A 60 4.47 -14.97 40.33
N PHE A 61 3.58 -14.02 40.58
CA PHE A 61 3.98 -12.65 40.92
C PHE A 61 4.65 -12.56 42.30
N GLU A 62 4.21 -13.36 43.28
CA GLU A 62 4.89 -13.52 44.58
C GLU A 62 6.30 -14.06 44.38
N HIS A 63 6.44 -15.11 43.58
CA HIS A 63 7.74 -15.63 43.16
C HIS A 63 8.63 -14.55 42.54
N LEU A 64 8.16 -13.81 41.52
CA LEU A 64 8.95 -12.72 40.92
C LEU A 64 9.35 -11.63 41.91
N ARG A 65 8.49 -11.31 42.89
CA ARG A 65 8.82 -10.40 43.99
C ARG A 65 9.91 -10.96 44.87
N ASP A 66 9.82 -12.22 45.30
CA ASP A 66 10.86 -12.86 46.11
C ASP A 66 12.23 -12.76 45.42
N LEU A 67 12.29 -13.01 44.11
CA LEU A 67 13.53 -12.87 43.34
C LEU A 67 14.01 -11.41 43.23
N ALA A 68 13.09 -10.46 43.04
CA ALA A 68 13.44 -9.03 43.02
C ALA A 68 13.98 -8.59 44.39
N ASP A 69 13.35 -9.02 45.48
CA ASP A 69 13.72 -8.72 46.87
C ASP A 69 15.06 -9.35 47.26
N GLU A 70 15.36 -10.58 46.83
CA GLU A 70 16.69 -11.21 46.96
C GLU A 70 17.81 -10.39 46.28
N HIS A 71 17.44 -9.50 45.37
CA HIS A 71 18.34 -8.62 44.64
C HIS A 71 18.16 -7.13 45.02
N ASP A 72 17.57 -6.84 46.18
CA ASP A 72 17.31 -5.50 46.72
C ASP A 72 16.49 -4.60 45.76
N GLY A 73 15.68 -5.20 44.88
CA GLY A 73 14.94 -4.50 43.83
C GLY A 73 15.81 -3.94 42.69
N ASP A 74 17.13 -4.20 42.69
CA ASP A 74 18.04 -3.71 41.66
C ASP A 74 17.98 -4.59 40.41
N GLY A 75 17.22 -4.11 39.42
CA GLY A 75 17.09 -4.76 38.12
C GLY A 75 18.42 -4.99 37.40
N MET A 76 19.43 -4.14 37.59
CA MET A 76 20.76 -4.31 36.98
C MET A 76 21.55 -5.43 37.66
N ARG A 77 21.44 -5.56 38.98
CA ARG A 77 22.04 -6.66 39.73
C ARG A 77 21.41 -8.00 39.34
N LEU A 78 20.09 -8.02 39.16
CA LEU A 78 19.35 -9.19 38.71
C LEU A 78 19.74 -9.62 37.29
N ILE A 79 19.89 -8.66 36.36
CA ILE A 79 20.37 -8.93 34.99
C ILE A 79 21.80 -9.51 35.01
N ARG A 80 22.70 -8.98 35.85
CA ARG A 80 24.07 -9.51 36.01
C ARG A 80 24.10 -10.93 36.59
N HIS A 81 23.04 -11.33 37.30
CA HIS A 81 22.92 -12.65 37.92
C HIS A 81 22.12 -13.66 37.07
N LYS A 82 21.71 -13.31 35.84
CA LYS A 82 20.84 -14.15 35.00
C LYS A 82 21.32 -15.60 34.79
N ASP A 83 22.63 -15.82 34.86
CA ASP A 83 23.28 -17.13 34.65
C ASP A 83 23.71 -17.80 35.97
N ARG A 84 23.40 -17.20 37.11
CA ARG A 84 23.75 -17.77 38.42
C ARG A 84 22.80 -18.90 38.81
N PRO A 85 23.28 -19.89 39.59
CA PRO A 85 22.46 -21.01 40.04
C PRO A 85 21.17 -20.62 40.76
N CYS A 86 21.14 -19.49 41.47
CA CYS A 86 19.92 -18.97 42.11
C CYS A 86 18.81 -18.67 41.09
N VAL A 87 19.14 -18.04 39.95
CA VAL A 87 18.17 -17.74 38.88
C VAL A 87 17.76 -19.01 38.13
N SER A 88 18.69 -19.95 37.89
CA SER A 88 18.38 -21.23 37.25
C SER A 88 17.47 -22.12 38.10
N ALA A 89 17.73 -22.23 39.41
CA ALA A 89 16.87 -22.96 40.34
C ALA A 89 15.47 -22.34 40.42
N VAL A 90 15.39 -21.01 40.35
CA VAL A 90 14.15 -20.25 40.26
C VAL A 90 13.40 -20.56 38.95
N ARG A 91 14.07 -20.55 37.80
CA ARG A 91 13.48 -20.93 36.50
C ARG A 91 12.90 -22.34 36.54
N GLU A 92 13.65 -23.31 37.04
CA GLU A 92 13.20 -24.71 37.12
C GLU A 92 12.03 -24.89 38.09
N LYS A 93 12.09 -24.23 39.26
CA LYS A 93 11.03 -24.26 40.26
C LYS A 93 9.73 -23.67 39.71
N TRP A 94 9.82 -22.59 38.93
CA TRP A 94 8.65 -21.84 38.45
C TRP A 94 8.16 -22.24 37.06
N ALA A 95 8.96 -22.97 36.28
CA ALA A 95 8.55 -23.52 34.99
C ALA A 95 7.25 -24.33 35.10
N ARG A 96 7.09 -25.10 36.20
CA ARG A 96 5.84 -25.82 36.49
C ARG A 96 4.64 -24.89 36.71
N THR A 97 4.84 -23.76 37.40
CA THR A 97 3.77 -22.76 37.64
C THR A 97 3.41 -22.03 36.35
N ALA A 98 4.40 -21.69 35.53
CA ALA A 98 4.19 -21.07 34.21
C ALA A 98 3.45 -22.02 33.25
N ALA A 99 3.85 -23.30 33.18
CA ALA A 99 3.15 -24.31 32.39
C ALA A 99 1.71 -24.52 32.87
N GLN A 100 1.51 -24.69 34.19
CA GLN A 100 0.18 -24.83 34.77
C GLN A 100 -0.72 -23.61 34.50
N MET A 101 -0.14 -22.40 34.47
CA MET A 101 -0.86 -21.19 34.12
C MET A 101 -1.24 -21.14 32.64
N ALA A 102 -0.37 -21.61 31.73
CA ALA A 102 -0.71 -21.78 30.32
C ALA A 102 -1.88 -22.76 30.13
N ASP A 103 -1.84 -23.91 30.81
CA ASP A 103 -2.92 -24.90 30.81
C ASP A 103 -4.24 -24.30 31.32
N TYR A 104 -4.20 -23.53 32.42
CA TYR A 104 -5.38 -22.86 32.93
C TYR A 104 -5.91 -21.79 31.98
N HIS A 105 -5.03 -21.00 31.37
CA HIS A 105 -5.42 -19.98 30.41
C HIS A 105 -6.09 -20.60 29.18
N GLU A 106 -5.55 -21.69 28.65
CA GLU A 106 -6.15 -22.43 27.54
C GLU A 106 -7.51 -23.02 27.93
N ALA A 107 -7.61 -23.63 29.11
CA ALA A 107 -8.85 -24.20 29.61
C ALA A 107 -9.93 -23.14 29.85
N VAL A 108 -9.58 -21.97 30.40
CA VAL A 108 -10.49 -20.83 30.54
C VAL A 108 -10.93 -20.36 29.15
N SER A 109 -10.00 -20.14 28.22
CA SER A 109 -10.30 -19.67 26.87
C SER A 109 -11.20 -20.63 26.09
N ALA A 110 -10.97 -21.94 26.19
CA ALA A 110 -11.81 -22.97 25.58
C ALA A 110 -13.22 -22.98 26.16
N ARG A 111 -13.35 -22.85 27.49
CA ARG A 111 -14.67 -22.82 28.15
C ARG A 111 -15.42 -21.53 27.91
N THR A 112 -14.74 -20.40 27.84
CA THR A 112 -15.37 -19.14 27.45
C THR A 112 -15.93 -19.26 26.03
N ARG A 113 -15.14 -19.78 25.07
CA ARG A 113 -15.62 -20.03 23.70
C ARG A 113 -16.84 -20.94 23.68
N GLN A 114 -16.83 -22.01 24.48
CA GLN A 114 -17.97 -22.92 24.59
C GLN A 114 -19.22 -22.22 25.18
N ALA A 115 -19.06 -21.44 26.25
CA ALA A 115 -20.16 -20.75 26.92
C ALA A 115 -20.76 -19.64 26.03
N VAL A 116 -19.92 -18.78 25.45
CA VAL A 116 -20.35 -17.71 24.55
C VAL A 116 -20.95 -18.29 23.27
N GLY A 117 -20.34 -19.33 22.69
CA GLY A 117 -20.87 -20.02 21.51
C GLY A 117 -22.22 -20.69 21.76
N GLY A 118 -22.41 -21.31 22.93
CA GLY A 118 -23.69 -21.90 23.34
C GLY A 118 -24.80 -20.85 23.47
N LEU A 119 -24.48 -19.67 23.99
CA LEU A 119 -25.44 -18.57 24.14
C LEU A 119 -25.80 -17.89 22.82
N HIS A 120 -24.85 -17.78 21.88
CA HIS A 120 -25.18 -17.36 20.52
C HIS A 120 -26.07 -18.39 19.81
N ALA A 121 -25.82 -19.69 20.00
CA ALA A 121 -26.65 -20.75 19.41
C ALA A 121 -28.07 -20.79 20.00
N SER A 122 -28.25 -20.42 21.27
CA SER A 122 -29.57 -20.32 21.92
C SER A 122 -30.25 -18.96 21.75
N CYS A 123 -29.64 -18.02 21.02
CA CYS A 123 -30.11 -16.63 20.85
C CYS A 123 -30.27 -15.86 22.18
N GLU A 124 -29.59 -16.28 23.25
CA GLU A 124 -29.62 -15.61 24.55
C GLU A 124 -28.62 -14.46 24.66
N LEU A 125 -27.51 -14.55 23.92
CA LEU A 125 -26.73 -13.37 23.53
C LEU A 125 -27.29 -12.93 22.18
N SER A 126 -27.53 -11.62 22.03
CA SER A 126 -28.04 -11.06 20.78
C SER A 126 -27.24 -11.60 19.59
N VAL A 127 -27.98 -11.87 18.51
CA VAL A 127 -27.51 -11.90 17.12
C VAL A 127 -26.22 -11.08 16.99
N VAL A 128 -25.17 -11.68 16.39
CA VAL A 128 -23.86 -11.07 16.04
C VAL A 128 -23.69 -9.62 16.54
N PRO A 129 -22.74 -9.33 17.47
CA PRO A 129 -22.60 -8.00 18.08
C PRO A 129 -22.72 -6.89 17.04
N ASP A 130 -23.63 -5.93 17.29
CA ASP A 130 -23.75 -4.76 16.42
C ASP A 130 -22.58 -3.83 16.72
N TYR A 131 -21.43 -4.11 16.12
CA TYR A 131 -20.25 -3.29 16.36
C TYR A 131 -20.42 -1.82 15.94
N LEU A 132 -21.50 -1.41 15.27
CA LEU A 132 -21.76 -0.01 14.90
C LEU A 132 -22.45 0.80 15.99
N ASP A 133 -23.23 0.18 16.87
CA ASP A 133 -23.98 0.90 17.92
C ASP A 133 -23.07 1.47 19.02
N GLY A 134 -21.78 1.15 18.97
CA GLY A 134 -20.77 1.57 19.92
C GLY A 134 -20.86 0.84 21.27
N SER A 135 -21.89 0.01 21.47
CA SER A 135 -21.94 -0.97 22.54
C SER A 135 -20.77 -1.93 22.34
N ARG A 136 -20.03 -2.12 23.42
CA ARG A 136 -18.92 -3.05 23.45
C ARG A 136 -19.35 -4.18 24.35
N PRO A 137 -19.14 -5.44 23.94
CA PRO A 137 -19.19 -6.54 24.90
C PRO A 137 -18.31 -6.18 26.09
N ALA A 138 -18.72 -6.53 27.30
CA ALA A 138 -18.03 -6.12 28.52
C ALA A 138 -16.58 -6.64 28.58
N TRP A 139 -16.27 -7.68 27.80
CA TRP A 139 -14.94 -8.28 27.66
C TRP A 139 -14.03 -7.57 26.64
N LEU A 140 -14.54 -6.63 25.85
CA LEU A 140 -13.74 -5.87 24.91
C LEU A 140 -13.14 -4.65 25.63
N GLU A 141 -11.82 -4.64 25.81
CA GLU A 141 -11.10 -3.58 26.54
C GLU A 141 -11.40 -2.18 25.98
N ARG A 142 -11.46 -1.17 26.86
CA ARG A 142 -11.57 0.22 26.43
C ARG A 142 -10.28 0.64 25.72
N ARG A 143 -10.34 0.74 24.40
CA ARG A 143 -9.31 1.37 23.60
C ARG A 143 -9.02 2.81 24.08
N PRO A 144 -7.76 3.19 24.36
CA PRO A 144 -7.39 4.58 24.55
C PRO A 144 -7.54 5.31 23.22
N GLU A 145 -7.99 6.58 23.27
CA GLU A 145 -8.22 7.42 22.10
C GLU A 145 -6.94 7.68 21.26
N ARG A 146 -5.76 7.29 21.77
CA ARG A 146 -4.46 7.51 21.11
C ARG A 146 -3.87 6.17 20.66
N GLY A 147 -3.80 5.95 19.35
CA GLY A 147 -3.11 4.79 18.78
C GLY A 147 -3.40 4.46 17.31
N ILE A 148 -4.44 5.02 16.69
CA ILE A 148 -4.58 4.96 15.23
C ILE A 148 -3.75 6.10 14.66
N ARG A 149 -2.74 5.79 13.84
CA ARG A 149 -2.24 6.77 12.88
C ARG A 149 -3.31 6.87 11.78
N ASP A 150 -3.84 8.08 11.61
CA ASP A 150 -4.70 8.48 10.50
C ASP A 150 -6.07 7.78 10.45
N GLU A 151 -7.07 8.36 11.14
CA GLU A 151 -8.46 7.93 11.00
C GLU A 151 -8.91 8.00 9.53
N PRO A 152 -9.77 7.07 9.06
CA PRO A 152 -10.24 7.12 7.70
C PRO A 152 -11.05 8.40 7.47
N THR A 153 -10.72 9.11 6.40
CA THR A 153 -11.35 10.37 6.01
C THR A 153 -12.83 10.19 5.62
N ALA A 154 -13.50 11.28 5.24
CA ALA A 154 -14.87 11.27 4.73
C ALA A 154 -15.90 10.68 5.73
N GLY A 155 -15.68 10.89 7.03
CA GLY A 155 -16.59 10.45 8.09
C GLY A 155 -16.62 8.94 8.34
N ARG A 156 -15.66 8.16 7.84
CA ARG A 156 -15.67 6.68 7.97
C ARG A 156 -15.16 6.14 9.32
N ALA A 157 -14.91 7.02 10.30
CA ALA A 157 -14.49 6.64 11.64
C ALA A 157 -15.43 5.60 12.32
N PRO A 158 -16.77 5.67 12.20
CA PRO A 158 -17.67 4.66 12.76
C PRO A 158 -17.45 3.25 12.17
N ALA A 159 -17.35 3.15 10.84
CA ALA A 159 -17.09 1.88 10.15
C ALA A 159 -15.71 1.29 10.51
N ALA A 160 -14.68 2.12 10.55
CA ALA A 160 -13.35 1.74 11.04
C ALA A 160 -13.38 1.24 12.47
N GLY A 161 -14.09 1.95 13.35
CA GLY A 161 -14.29 1.55 14.74
C GLY A 161 -14.96 0.18 14.84
N ALA A 162 -15.97 -0.10 14.01
CA ALA A 162 -16.65 -1.38 13.97
C ALA A 162 -15.73 -2.53 13.49
N LEU A 163 -14.94 -2.32 12.43
CA LEU A 163 -13.97 -3.31 11.95
C LEU A 163 -12.89 -3.63 12.99
N LEU A 164 -12.39 -2.62 13.69
CA LEU A 164 -11.39 -2.82 14.74
C LEU A 164 -11.99 -3.55 15.95
N ARG A 165 -13.21 -3.20 16.37
CA ARG A 165 -13.92 -3.96 17.42
C ARG A 165 -14.14 -5.41 17.02
N TRP A 166 -14.54 -5.64 15.77
CA TRP A 166 -14.64 -6.99 15.21
C TRP A 166 -13.29 -7.73 15.27
N ARG A 167 -12.20 -7.13 14.78
CA ARG A 167 -10.84 -7.71 14.80
C ARG A 167 -10.41 -8.09 16.22
N GLU A 168 -10.74 -7.25 17.20
CA GLU A 168 -10.34 -7.39 18.60
C GLU A 168 -11.24 -8.34 19.41
N ASP A 169 -12.47 -8.62 18.99
CA ASP A 169 -13.38 -9.51 19.73
C ASP A 169 -13.03 -10.98 19.50
N PRO A 170 -12.41 -11.69 20.47
CA PRO A 170 -12.00 -13.08 20.31
C PRO A 170 -13.18 -14.06 20.27
N TYR A 171 -14.37 -13.64 20.70
CA TYR A 171 -15.57 -14.48 20.78
C TYR A 171 -16.64 -14.11 19.75
N GLY A 172 -16.49 -12.96 19.11
CA GLY A 172 -17.29 -12.53 17.98
C GLY A 172 -17.14 -13.43 16.75
N PRO A 173 -17.94 -13.18 15.69
CA PRO A 173 -17.85 -13.94 14.45
C PRO A 173 -16.46 -13.85 13.84
N ARG A 174 -15.94 -14.99 13.36
CA ARG A 174 -14.63 -15.05 12.67
C ARG A 174 -14.68 -14.54 11.24
N ILE A 175 -15.86 -14.38 10.68
CA ILE A 175 -16.08 -13.93 9.31
C ILE A 175 -16.75 -12.55 9.36
N CYS A 176 -16.11 -11.56 8.76
CA CYS A 176 -16.71 -10.25 8.48
C CYS A 176 -16.84 -10.06 6.97
N VAL A 177 -17.99 -9.58 6.55
CA VAL A 177 -18.30 -9.20 5.18
C VAL A 177 -18.47 -7.70 5.14
N VAL A 178 -17.62 -7.01 4.38
CA VAL A 178 -17.82 -5.60 4.06
C VAL A 178 -18.61 -5.50 2.77
N THR A 179 -19.77 -4.86 2.86
CA THR A 179 -20.70 -4.73 1.74
C THR A 179 -21.18 -3.29 1.57
N GLY A 180 -22.03 -3.06 0.58
CA GLY A 180 -22.59 -1.77 0.22
C GLY A 180 -22.47 -1.48 -1.26
N SER A 181 -23.13 -0.41 -1.69
CA SER A 181 -23.27 0.02 -3.07
C SER A 181 -21.91 0.26 -3.73
N PRO A 182 -21.83 0.21 -5.07
CA PRO A 182 -20.63 0.62 -5.77
C PRO A 182 -20.21 2.04 -5.36
N ALA A 183 -18.91 2.27 -5.22
CA ALA A 183 -18.34 3.54 -4.73
C ALA A 183 -18.76 3.94 -3.29
N SER A 184 -19.22 3.01 -2.45
CA SER A 184 -19.39 3.24 -1.01
C SER A 184 -18.05 3.38 -0.26
N GLY A 185 -16.91 3.08 -0.89
CA GLY A 185 -15.59 3.22 -0.26
C GLY A 185 -15.09 1.98 0.48
N LYS A 186 -15.60 0.78 0.11
CA LYS A 186 -15.18 -0.52 0.66
C LYS A 186 -13.66 -0.73 0.56
N THR A 187 -13.12 -0.65 -0.65
CA THR A 187 -11.69 -0.84 -0.93
C THR A 187 -10.82 0.11 -0.09
N ARG A 188 -11.19 1.40 -0.01
CA ARG A 188 -10.47 2.39 0.80
C ARG A 188 -10.50 2.06 2.30
N LEU A 189 -11.65 1.61 2.82
CA LEU A 189 -11.74 1.20 4.22
C LEU A 189 -10.87 -0.05 4.49
N LEU A 190 -10.82 -1.00 3.56
CA LEU A 190 -10.01 -2.20 3.70
C LEU A 190 -8.51 -1.93 3.54
N ALA A 191 -8.11 -1.05 2.62
CA ALA A 191 -6.74 -0.57 2.48
C ALA A 191 -6.28 0.11 3.78
N TRP A 192 -7.08 1.07 4.29
CA TRP A 192 -6.83 1.68 5.60
C TRP A 192 -6.70 0.62 6.70
N PHE A 193 -7.58 -0.39 6.73
CA PHE A 193 -7.55 -1.42 7.75
C PHE A 193 -6.28 -2.28 7.69
N SER A 194 -5.82 -2.65 6.49
CA SER A 194 -4.59 -3.41 6.25
C SER A 194 -3.33 -2.60 6.61
N HIS A 195 -3.31 -1.30 6.33
CA HIS A 195 -2.19 -0.40 6.67
C HIS A 195 -2.29 0.20 8.07
N SER A 196 -3.44 0.10 8.74
CA SER A 196 -3.62 0.58 10.10
C SER A 196 -2.69 -0.22 11.00
N THR A 197 -1.54 0.39 11.28
CA THR A 197 -0.48 -0.14 12.13
C THR A 197 -0.96 -0.09 13.58
N VAL A 198 -1.97 -0.89 13.90
CA VAL A 198 -2.46 -1.10 15.27
C VAL A 198 -1.47 -2.03 15.97
N TRP A 199 -0.25 -1.54 16.16
CA TRP A 199 0.77 -2.22 16.93
C TRP A 199 0.31 -2.30 18.39
N HIS A 200 0.32 -3.51 18.94
CA HIS A 200 0.36 -3.81 20.38
C HIS A 200 -0.88 -3.46 21.23
N TRP A 201 -2.06 -3.24 20.65
CA TRP A 201 -3.27 -3.04 21.48
C TRP A 201 -3.97 -4.34 21.92
N SER A 202 -4.03 -5.36 21.06
CA SER A 202 -4.85 -6.55 21.35
C SER A 202 -4.14 -7.64 22.16
N GLY A 203 -2.82 -7.56 22.39
CA GLY A 203 -1.97 -8.50 23.16
C GLY A 203 -2.17 -10.00 22.93
N TYR A 204 -2.90 -10.38 21.89
CA TYR A 204 -2.68 -11.63 21.18
C TYR A 204 -1.32 -11.55 20.49
N ALA A 205 -0.65 -12.69 20.31
CA ALA A 205 0.49 -12.77 19.39
C ALA A 205 0.07 -12.11 18.08
N SER A 206 0.94 -11.26 17.49
CA SER A 206 0.59 -10.59 16.22
C SER A 206 0.10 -11.65 15.25
N ALA A 207 -1.18 -11.55 14.88
CA ALA A 207 -1.73 -12.42 13.86
C ALA A 207 -0.82 -12.27 12.64
N ALA A 208 -0.49 -13.38 11.98
CA ALA A 208 0.05 -13.24 10.64
C ALA A 208 -1.08 -12.62 9.81
N GLU A 209 -0.81 -11.52 9.11
CA GLU A 209 -1.81 -10.80 8.34
C GLU A 209 -1.46 -10.91 6.88
N ALA A 210 -2.47 -11.17 6.05
CA ALA A 210 -2.33 -11.14 4.61
C ALA A 210 -3.57 -10.49 3.99
N ALA A 211 -3.36 -9.68 2.95
CA ALA A 211 -4.40 -9.01 2.21
C ALA A 211 -4.19 -9.21 0.71
N VAL A 212 -5.22 -9.67 -0.01
CA VAL A 212 -5.16 -9.92 -1.45
C VAL A 212 -6.37 -9.34 -2.16
N TRP A 213 -6.10 -8.56 -3.21
CA TRP A 213 -7.08 -8.03 -4.14
C TRP A 213 -7.26 -8.97 -5.31
N LEU A 214 -8.43 -9.60 -5.40
CA LEU A 214 -8.65 -10.74 -6.29
C LEU A 214 -9.10 -10.33 -7.70
N ARG A 215 -9.24 -9.04 -7.99
CA ARG A 215 -9.75 -8.56 -9.28
C ARG A 215 -8.88 -9.07 -10.45
N GLY A 216 -9.48 -9.82 -11.36
CA GLY A 216 -8.80 -10.42 -12.52
C GLY A 216 -7.77 -11.51 -12.19
N MET A 217 -7.58 -11.83 -10.91
CA MET A 217 -6.60 -12.79 -10.42
C MET A 217 -7.15 -14.22 -10.49
N GLU A 218 -6.28 -15.19 -10.80
CA GLU A 218 -6.60 -16.61 -10.72
C GLU A 218 -6.46 -17.12 -9.27
N VAL A 219 -7.11 -18.25 -8.96
CA VAL A 219 -7.07 -18.82 -7.60
C VAL A 219 -5.65 -19.20 -7.19
N GLU A 220 -4.86 -19.75 -8.12
CA GLU A 220 -3.47 -20.15 -7.90
C GLU A 220 -2.57 -18.96 -7.56
N GLU A 221 -2.79 -17.83 -8.23
CA GLU A 221 -2.05 -16.59 -8.00
C GLU A 221 -2.36 -16.03 -6.61
N ALA A 222 -3.64 -16.01 -6.24
CA ALA A 222 -4.09 -15.58 -4.93
C ALA A 222 -3.50 -16.45 -3.81
N VAL A 223 -3.46 -17.77 -4.01
CA VAL A 223 -2.85 -18.70 -3.06
C VAL A 223 -1.36 -18.45 -2.90
N ARG A 224 -0.63 -18.25 -4.00
CA ARG A 224 0.80 -17.95 -3.96
C ARG A 224 1.07 -16.63 -3.23
N GLU A 225 0.26 -15.62 -3.48
CA GLU A 225 0.39 -14.32 -2.84
C GLU A 225 0.13 -14.39 -1.33
N LEU A 226 -0.90 -15.13 -0.91
CA LEU A 226 -1.16 -15.40 0.51
C LEU A 226 -0.01 -16.17 1.16
N ALA A 227 0.54 -17.19 0.50
CA ALA A 227 1.67 -17.96 1.01
C ALA A 227 2.90 -17.09 1.21
N ARG A 228 3.20 -16.22 0.23
CA ARG A 228 4.30 -15.25 0.29
C ARG A 228 4.16 -14.26 1.45
N GLN A 229 3.00 -13.61 1.58
CA GLN A 229 2.76 -12.63 2.65
C GLN A 229 2.81 -13.28 4.05
N LEU A 230 2.31 -14.50 4.18
CA LEU A 230 2.35 -15.27 5.42
C LEU A 230 3.70 -15.96 5.69
N ARG A 231 4.65 -15.85 4.75
CA ARG A 231 5.99 -16.49 4.80
C ARG A 231 5.89 -18.01 4.99
N LEU A 232 4.96 -18.63 4.25
CA LEU A 232 4.75 -20.07 4.24
C LEU A 232 5.67 -20.79 3.25
N ASP A 233 6.23 -20.05 2.29
CA ASP A 233 7.27 -20.53 1.41
C ASP A 233 8.61 -20.54 2.18
N GLY A 234 9.33 -21.67 2.19
CA GLY A 234 10.67 -21.73 2.78
C GLY A 234 11.63 -20.73 2.11
N ASP A 235 12.67 -20.30 2.83
CA ASP A 235 13.64 -19.22 2.52
C ASP A 235 14.40 -19.27 1.17
N GLU A 236 13.99 -20.04 0.14
CA GLU A 236 14.63 -20.02 -1.18
C GLU A 236 13.82 -19.21 -2.21
N PRO A 237 14.29 -18.00 -2.59
CA PRO A 237 13.59 -17.11 -3.53
C PRO A 237 13.46 -17.65 -4.97
N ASN A 238 14.02 -18.84 -5.28
CA ASN A 238 13.99 -19.46 -6.62
C ASN A 238 13.68 -20.98 -6.61
N GLY A 239 13.17 -21.53 -5.51
CA GLY A 239 12.76 -22.93 -5.45
C GLY A 239 11.42 -23.17 -6.16
N PRO A 240 11.21 -24.32 -6.86
CA PRO A 240 9.89 -24.67 -7.36
C PRO A 240 8.91 -24.82 -6.18
N PRO A 241 7.66 -24.33 -6.28
CA PRO A 241 6.71 -24.36 -5.18
C PRO A 241 6.47 -25.81 -4.75
N ALA A 242 6.53 -26.09 -3.44
CA ALA A 242 6.35 -27.42 -2.85
C ALA A 242 4.92 -28.02 -3.02
N HIS A 243 4.08 -27.43 -3.88
CA HIS A 243 2.63 -27.59 -3.88
C HIS A 243 2.02 -28.07 -5.22
N GLU A 244 2.83 -28.51 -6.19
CA GLU A 244 2.35 -28.91 -7.53
C GLU A 244 1.29 -30.04 -7.55
N ASN A 245 1.04 -30.74 -6.44
CA ASN A 245 0.11 -31.87 -6.37
C ASN A 245 -1.13 -31.68 -5.46
N ALA A 246 -1.36 -30.48 -4.90
CA ALA A 246 -2.54 -30.21 -4.06
C ALA A 246 -3.44 -29.14 -4.71
N GLY A 247 -4.77 -29.32 -4.66
CA GLY A 247 -5.70 -28.29 -5.10
C GLY A 247 -5.52 -26.98 -4.31
N PRO A 248 -5.83 -25.80 -4.89
CA PRO A 248 -5.42 -24.48 -4.35
C PRO A 248 -5.83 -24.23 -2.90
N GLY A 249 -7.05 -24.62 -2.51
CA GLY A 249 -7.53 -24.48 -1.13
C GLY A 249 -6.81 -25.37 -0.12
N ARG A 250 -6.37 -26.57 -0.54
CA ARG A 250 -5.60 -27.48 0.32
C ARG A 250 -4.13 -27.07 0.44
N ALA A 251 -3.61 -26.35 -0.56
CA ALA A 251 -2.25 -25.83 -0.57
C ALA A 251 -2.01 -24.81 0.55
N LEU A 252 -3.04 -24.06 1.00
CA LEU A 252 -2.91 -23.14 2.13
C LEU A 252 -3.23 -23.79 3.49
N THR A 253 -4.24 -24.66 3.58
CA THR A 253 -4.70 -25.17 4.89
C THR A 253 -3.66 -26.00 5.63
N GLY A 254 -2.81 -26.74 4.91
CA GLY A 254 -1.73 -27.54 5.49
C GLY A 254 -0.62 -26.67 6.10
N PRO A 255 0.03 -25.78 5.30
CA PRO A 255 1.04 -24.86 5.81
C PRO A 255 0.51 -23.89 6.87
N LEU A 256 -0.74 -23.44 6.74
CA LEU A 256 -1.38 -22.66 7.80
C LEU A 256 -1.31 -23.44 9.11
N ALA A 257 -1.59 -24.76 9.13
CA ALA A 257 -1.56 -25.62 10.33
C ALA A 257 -0.22 -25.60 11.09
N ALA A 258 0.88 -25.28 10.41
CA ALA A 258 2.20 -25.12 11.02
C ALA A 258 2.40 -23.77 11.73
N LEU A 259 1.50 -22.80 11.53
CA LEU A 259 1.51 -21.55 12.29
C LEU A 259 0.92 -21.78 13.68
N ASP A 260 1.73 -21.58 14.72
CA ASP A 260 1.32 -21.60 16.13
C ASP A 260 0.49 -20.36 16.56
N ARG A 261 -0.10 -19.63 15.62
CA ARG A 261 -0.81 -18.36 15.86
C ARG A 261 -2.04 -18.16 14.95
N PRO A 262 -3.05 -17.38 15.40
CA PRO A 262 -4.16 -16.95 14.55
C PRO A 262 -3.68 -16.16 13.33
N VAL A 263 -4.47 -16.19 12.25
CA VAL A 263 -4.17 -15.50 10.99
C VAL A 263 -5.36 -14.62 10.60
N LEU A 264 -5.09 -13.37 10.22
CA LEU A 264 -6.09 -12.47 9.64
C LEU A 264 -5.89 -12.46 8.12
N VAL A 265 -6.92 -12.85 7.38
CA VAL A 265 -6.91 -12.82 5.91
C VAL A 265 -7.96 -11.84 5.41
N THR A 266 -7.54 -10.88 4.61
CA THR A 266 -8.41 -9.91 3.93
C THR A 266 -8.47 -10.23 2.43
N LEU A 267 -9.67 -10.45 1.90
CA LEU A 267 -9.92 -10.71 0.48
C LEU A 267 -10.86 -9.64 -0.07
N ALA A 268 -10.41 -8.75 -0.95
CA ALA A 268 -11.35 -7.92 -1.72
C ALA A 268 -11.60 -8.43 -3.12
N ASP A 269 -12.75 -8.03 -3.64
CA ASP A 269 -13.18 -8.31 -5.00
C ASP A 269 -13.14 -9.80 -5.43
N PRO A 270 -13.41 -10.82 -4.57
CA PRO A 270 -13.52 -12.20 -5.03
C PRO A 270 -14.61 -12.40 -6.09
N HIS A 271 -15.63 -11.51 -6.12
CA HIS A 271 -16.67 -11.51 -7.14
C HIS A 271 -16.20 -10.96 -8.50
N ARG A 272 -15.01 -10.34 -8.54
CA ARG A 272 -14.36 -9.82 -9.76
C ARG A 272 -13.08 -10.58 -10.10
N SER A 273 -12.84 -11.74 -9.48
CA SER A 273 -11.74 -12.61 -9.87
C SER A 273 -11.96 -13.20 -11.26
N ALA A 274 -10.92 -13.84 -11.80
CA ALA A 274 -11.01 -14.44 -13.13
C ALA A 274 -12.08 -15.55 -13.20
N ASP A 275 -12.26 -16.30 -12.12
CA ASP A 275 -13.36 -17.26 -11.92
C ASP A 275 -13.94 -17.12 -10.50
N PRO A 276 -14.98 -16.27 -10.32
CA PRO A 276 -15.58 -16.01 -9.01
C PRO A 276 -16.14 -17.28 -8.35
N GLY A 277 -16.70 -18.20 -9.13
CA GLY A 277 -17.28 -19.44 -8.62
C GLY A 277 -16.19 -20.33 -8.02
N ARG A 278 -15.08 -20.47 -8.73
CA ARG A 278 -13.91 -21.21 -8.27
C ARG A 278 -13.20 -20.54 -7.11
N THR A 279 -13.01 -19.22 -7.14
CA THR A 279 -12.45 -18.44 -6.01
C THR A 279 -13.27 -18.65 -4.73
N LEU A 280 -14.59 -18.60 -4.83
CA LEU A 280 -15.46 -18.83 -3.68
C LEU A 280 -15.35 -20.28 -3.15
N ALA A 281 -15.31 -21.26 -4.04
CA ALA A 281 -15.29 -22.68 -3.67
C ALA A 281 -13.92 -23.18 -3.18
N GLU A 282 -12.83 -22.72 -3.81
CA GLU A 282 -11.47 -23.23 -3.61
C GLU A 282 -10.59 -22.32 -2.74
N LEU A 283 -10.96 -21.05 -2.50
CA LEU A 283 -10.19 -20.14 -1.64
C LEU A 283 -10.99 -19.66 -0.43
N VAL A 284 -12.13 -18.99 -0.66
CA VAL A 284 -12.91 -18.35 0.41
C VAL A 284 -13.49 -19.39 1.38
N ARG A 285 -14.10 -20.46 0.84
CA ARG A 285 -14.71 -21.52 1.67
C ARG A 285 -13.67 -22.27 2.52
N PRO A 286 -12.52 -22.74 1.99
CA PRO A 286 -11.48 -23.38 2.82
C PRO A 286 -10.92 -22.47 3.92
N LEU A 287 -10.67 -21.19 3.62
CA LEU A 287 -10.20 -20.23 4.62
C LEU A 287 -11.24 -19.98 5.71
N ALA A 288 -12.52 -19.89 5.36
CA ALA A 288 -13.61 -19.74 6.33
C ALA A 288 -13.75 -20.98 7.25
N ALA A 289 -13.50 -22.18 6.71
CA ALA A 289 -13.60 -23.43 7.46
C ALA A 289 -12.49 -23.61 8.50
N ASP A 290 -11.29 -23.06 8.27
CA ASP A 290 -10.17 -23.16 9.21
C ASP A 290 -10.44 -22.33 10.48
N PRO A 291 -10.51 -22.93 11.68
CA PRO A 291 -10.84 -22.25 12.93
C PRO A 291 -9.82 -21.17 13.35
N ARG A 292 -8.62 -21.17 12.78
CA ARG A 292 -7.51 -20.28 13.13
C ARG A 292 -7.46 -19.05 12.24
N VAL A 293 -8.19 -19.08 11.13
CA VAL A 293 -8.34 -17.94 10.22
C VAL A 293 -9.50 -17.06 10.71
N ARG A 294 -9.23 -15.77 10.80
CA ARG A 294 -10.23 -14.70 10.86
C ARG A 294 -10.27 -14.07 9.47
N LEU A 295 -11.44 -14.08 8.85
CA LEU A 295 -11.60 -13.78 7.43
C LEU A 295 -12.41 -12.50 7.26
N LEU A 296 -11.83 -11.52 6.57
CA LEU A 296 -12.48 -10.29 6.14
C LEU A 296 -12.68 -10.35 4.62
N VAL A 297 -13.91 -10.24 4.14
CA VAL A 297 -14.22 -10.35 2.71
C VAL A 297 -15.00 -9.13 2.23
N GLU A 298 -14.53 -8.48 1.16
CA GLU A 298 -15.37 -7.54 0.40
C GLU A 298 -16.33 -8.33 -0.49
N PHE A 299 -17.65 -8.17 -0.30
CA PHE A 299 -18.61 -8.86 -1.14
C PHE A 299 -19.91 -8.06 -1.33
N PRO A 300 -20.41 -7.92 -2.56
CA PRO A 300 -21.59 -7.09 -2.84
C PRO A 300 -22.88 -7.70 -2.30
N ASP A 301 -23.01 -9.04 -2.28
CA ASP A 301 -24.20 -9.73 -1.78
C ASP A 301 -23.86 -10.68 -0.62
N PRO A 302 -24.02 -10.25 0.64
CA PRO A 302 -23.73 -11.10 1.79
C PRO A 302 -24.61 -12.35 1.84
N ALA A 303 -25.80 -12.37 1.22
CA ALA A 303 -26.65 -13.55 1.17
C ALA A 303 -26.09 -14.61 0.21
N ALA A 304 -25.60 -14.21 -0.98
CA ALA A 304 -24.91 -15.11 -1.90
C ALA A 304 -23.64 -15.71 -1.27
N LEU A 305 -22.84 -14.92 -0.56
CA LEU A 305 -21.68 -15.42 0.16
C LEU A 305 -22.09 -16.44 1.24
N ARG A 306 -23.11 -16.12 2.05
CA ARG A 306 -23.65 -17.05 3.06
C ARG A 306 -24.12 -18.36 2.42
N SER A 307 -24.85 -18.29 1.30
CA SER A 307 -25.28 -19.48 0.56
C SER A 307 -24.08 -20.35 0.14
N CYS A 308 -23.00 -19.73 -0.33
CA CYS A 308 -21.77 -20.44 -0.69
C CYS A 308 -21.10 -21.12 0.52
N LEU A 309 -21.11 -20.47 1.68
CA LEU A 309 -20.57 -21.03 2.92
C LEU A 309 -21.43 -22.19 3.45
N THR A 310 -22.77 -22.07 3.40
CA THR A 310 -23.72 -23.11 3.86
C THR A 310 -23.69 -24.40 3.05
N GLY A 311 -23.07 -24.41 1.87
CA GLY A 311 -22.82 -25.63 1.10
C GLY A 311 -21.89 -26.64 1.78
N SER A 312 -21.24 -26.27 2.90
CA SER A 312 -20.47 -27.16 3.76
C SER A 312 -21.18 -27.39 5.09
N ALA A 313 -21.29 -28.65 5.52
CA ALA A 313 -21.85 -29.02 6.82
C ALA A 313 -21.10 -28.37 8.00
N GLU A 314 -19.79 -28.13 7.83
CA GLU A 314 -18.91 -27.53 8.85
C GLU A 314 -19.13 -26.02 9.04
N LEU A 315 -19.65 -25.33 8.01
CA LEU A 315 -19.86 -23.88 8.00
C LEU A 315 -21.33 -23.49 8.19
N SER A 316 -22.23 -24.46 8.20
CA SER A 316 -23.65 -24.25 8.45
C SER A 316 -23.88 -23.70 9.86
N GLY A 317 -24.38 -22.47 9.96
CA GLY A 317 -24.66 -21.80 11.24
C GLY A 317 -23.48 -21.00 11.82
N VAL A 318 -22.34 -20.89 11.11
CA VAL A 318 -21.25 -20.01 11.53
C VAL A 318 -21.72 -18.55 11.49
N PRO A 319 -21.57 -17.78 12.58
CA PRO A 319 -21.99 -16.38 12.61
C PRO A 319 -21.12 -15.53 11.70
N VAL A 320 -21.75 -14.63 10.96
CA VAL A 320 -21.11 -13.71 10.01
C VAL A 320 -21.50 -12.28 10.38
N PHE A 321 -20.52 -11.43 10.67
CA PHE A 321 -20.73 -9.99 10.81
C PHE A 321 -20.81 -9.35 9.42
N VAL A 322 -21.85 -8.57 9.17
CA VAL A 322 -22.01 -7.82 7.92
C VAL A 322 -21.88 -6.35 8.26
N LEU A 323 -20.83 -5.72 7.74
CA LEU A 323 -20.63 -4.29 7.79
C LEU A 323 -21.11 -3.70 6.47
N ASP A 324 -22.35 -3.21 6.45
CA ASP A 324 -22.94 -2.56 5.28
C ASP A 324 -22.59 -1.06 5.28
N LEU A 325 -21.75 -0.65 4.34
CA LEU A 325 -21.27 0.72 4.23
C LEU A 325 -22.33 1.70 3.71
N ASP A 326 -23.49 1.21 3.26
CA ASP A 326 -24.65 2.03 2.93
C ASP A 326 -25.51 2.36 4.17
N ASP A 327 -25.29 1.69 5.31
CA ASP A 327 -25.90 2.08 6.58
C ASP A 327 -25.36 3.46 6.98
N PRO A 328 -26.22 4.49 7.17
CA PRO A 328 -25.80 5.83 7.61
C PRO A 328 -24.95 5.81 8.88
N ARG A 329 -25.14 4.84 9.78
CA ARG A 329 -24.34 4.70 11.01
C ARG A 329 -22.86 4.44 10.72
N CYS A 330 -22.51 3.96 9.52
CA CYS A 330 -21.14 3.75 9.07
C CYS A 330 -20.43 5.05 8.64
N THR A 331 -21.14 6.17 8.52
CA THR A 331 -20.59 7.44 8.05
C THR A 331 -21.08 8.60 8.91
N ASP A 332 -20.17 9.21 9.65
CA ASP A 332 -20.43 10.46 10.37
C ASP A 332 -20.80 11.57 9.37
N LEU A 333 -22.02 12.09 9.48
CA LEU A 333 -22.58 13.05 8.54
C LEU A 333 -21.87 14.40 8.56
N ASP A 334 -21.47 14.88 9.75
CA ASP A 334 -20.84 16.20 9.91
C ASP A 334 -19.42 16.17 9.34
N ALA A 335 -18.65 15.14 9.67
CA ALA A 335 -17.32 14.92 9.13
C ALA A 335 -17.35 14.66 7.61
N PHE A 336 -18.33 13.89 7.10
CA PHE A 336 -18.52 13.70 5.67
C PHE A 336 -18.84 15.01 4.95
N THR A 337 -19.72 15.83 5.52
CA THR A 337 -20.11 17.12 4.93
C THR A 337 -18.94 18.09 4.89
N ALA A 338 -18.16 18.17 5.98
CA ALA A 338 -16.96 19.00 6.04
C ALA A 338 -15.89 18.53 5.03
N TRP A 339 -15.65 17.22 4.94
CA TRP A 339 -14.73 16.64 3.96
C TRP A 339 -15.19 16.92 2.52
N TYR A 340 -16.47 16.70 2.19
CA TYR A 340 -17.00 16.97 0.85
C TYR A 340 -16.87 18.44 0.45
N ALA A 341 -17.06 19.37 1.40
CA ALA A 341 -16.86 20.79 1.16
C ALA A 341 -15.41 21.14 0.83
N ALA A 342 -14.44 20.45 1.44
CA ALA A 342 -13.01 20.62 1.16
C ALA A 342 -12.59 20.01 -0.20
N GLU A 343 -13.16 18.86 -0.57
CA GLU A 343 -12.91 18.20 -1.86
C GLU A 343 -13.50 18.93 -3.07
N ARG A 344 -14.51 19.76 -2.84
CA ARG A 344 -15.29 20.39 -3.92
C ARG A 344 -14.47 21.44 -4.65
N ALA A 345 -13.87 21.03 -5.75
CA ALA A 345 -13.18 21.89 -6.72
C ALA A 345 -14.19 22.73 -7.53
N GLY A 346 -14.86 23.70 -6.89
CA GLY A 346 -15.72 24.69 -7.55
C GLY A 346 -17.22 24.38 -7.56
N ARG A 347 -17.92 24.69 -8.66
CA ARG A 347 -19.39 24.65 -8.76
C ARG A 347 -19.95 23.26 -9.12
N SER A 348 -19.51 22.20 -8.46
CA SER A 348 -20.17 20.87 -8.61
C SER A 348 -21.70 21.02 -8.47
N PRO A 349 -22.52 20.37 -9.31
CA PRO A 349 -23.97 20.48 -9.22
C PRO A 349 -24.56 19.68 -8.04
N PHE A 350 -23.74 18.87 -7.35
CA PHE A 350 -24.20 18.00 -6.28
C PHE A 350 -23.92 18.59 -4.88
N THR A 351 -24.71 18.14 -3.91
CA THR A 351 -24.58 18.49 -2.50
C THR A 351 -24.20 17.26 -1.69
N ALA A 352 -23.56 17.45 -0.52
CA ALA A 352 -23.16 16.34 0.36
C ALA A 352 -24.34 15.39 0.67
N ASN A 353 -25.53 15.94 0.97
CA ASN A 353 -26.72 15.15 1.27
C ASN A 353 -27.19 14.25 0.11
N GLN A 354 -26.90 14.60 -1.14
CA GLN A 354 -27.29 13.77 -2.29
C GLN A 354 -26.39 12.56 -2.49
N VAL A 355 -25.13 12.64 -2.06
CA VAL A 355 -24.10 11.62 -2.28
C VAL A 355 -23.69 10.88 -0.99
N TYR A 356 -24.24 11.30 0.15
CA TYR A 356 -24.14 10.57 1.41
C TYR A 356 -24.90 9.23 1.32
N PRO A 357 -24.41 8.14 1.92
CA PRO A 357 -23.21 8.02 2.76
C PRO A 357 -21.97 7.52 2.00
N SER A 358 -21.81 7.81 0.71
CA SER A 358 -20.84 7.15 -0.19
C SER A 358 -19.63 8.03 -0.56
N PRO A 359 -18.48 7.94 0.15
CA PRO A 359 -17.29 8.75 -0.12
C PRO A 359 -16.76 8.69 -1.54
N ALA A 360 -16.64 7.52 -2.17
CA ALA A 360 -16.03 7.47 -3.50
C ALA A 360 -16.96 8.06 -4.57
N LEU A 361 -18.28 7.86 -4.45
CA LEU A 361 -19.27 8.56 -5.29
C LEU A 361 -19.18 10.07 -5.09
N ALA A 362 -19.08 10.51 -3.83
CA ALA A 362 -18.96 11.91 -3.47
C ALA A 362 -17.65 12.54 -3.99
N ALA A 363 -16.53 11.82 -3.99
CA ALA A 363 -15.26 12.31 -4.51
C ALA A 363 -15.32 12.59 -6.03
N ILE A 364 -16.02 11.73 -6.79
CA ILE A 364 -16.30 11.95 -8.22
C ILE A 364 -17.28 13.13 -8.39
N ALA A 365 -18.35 13.16 -7.60
CA ALA A 365 -19.35 14.23 -7.65
C ALA A 365 -18.74 15.60 -7.34
N ALA A 366 -17.81 15.69 -6.39
CA ALA A 366 -17.11 16.91 -6.01
C ALA A 366 -16.30 17.51 -7.17
N ARG A 367 -15.84 16.68 -8.10
CA ARG A 367 -15.05 17.04 -9.30
C ARG A 367 -15.88 17.15 -10.58
N ALA A 368 -17.18 16.80 -10.52
CA ALA A 368 -18.07 16.90 -11.67
C ALA A 368 -18.30 18.37 -12.07
N ARG A 369 -18.04 18.71 -13.34
CA ARG A 369 -18.21 20.07 -13.89
C ARG A 369 -19.38 20.21 -14.86
N GLY A 370 -19.92 19.11 -15.38
CA GLY A 370 -21.09 19.13 -16.25
C GLY A 370 -22.40 19.34 -15.49
N ALA A 371 -23.49 19.53 -16.24
CA ALA A 371 -24.83 19.67 -15.67
C ALA A 371 -25.35 18.33 -15.14
N ASP A 372 -26.11 18.38 -14.04
CA ASP A 372 -26.85 17.23 -13.54
C ASP A 372 -27.95 16.84 -14.55
N PRO A 373 -27.96 15.60 -15.06
CA PRO A 373 -28.95 15.16 -16.04
C PRO A 373 -30.38 15.07 -15.46
N GLY A 374 -30.52 15.21 -14.14
CA GLY A 374 -31.79 15.39 -13.46
C GLY A 374 -32.22 14.20 -12.60
N PRO A 375 -33.23 14.38 -11.74
CA PRO A 375 -33.57 13.44 -10.68
C PRO A 375 -34.22 12.12 -11.15
N GLY A 376 -34.49 11.96 -12.45
CA GLY A 376 -35.11 10.75 -13.01
C GLY A 376 -34.17 9.55 -13.13
N LEU A 377 -32.86 9.76 -12.93
CA LEU A 377 -31.84 8.72 -12.96
C LEU A 377 -31.31 8.43 -11.54
N PRO A 378 -30.82 7.20 -11.27
CA PRO A 378 -30.07 6.90 -10.06
C PRO A 378 -28.91 7.89 -9.82
N ILE A 379 -28.61 8.20 -8.56
CA ILE A 379 -27.58 9.20 -8.22
C ILE A 379 -26.21 8.86 -8.83
N ALA A 380 -25.84 7.58 -8.88
CA ALA A 380 -24.60 7.12 -9.50
C ALA A 380 -24.51 7.46 -11.00
N GLU A 381 -25.60 7.26 -11.74
CA GLU A 381 -25.70 7.60 -13.16
C GLU A 381 -25.70 9.11 -13.38
N ARG A 382 -26.37 9.88 -12.51
CA ARG A 382 -26.35 11.34 -12.55
C ARG A 382 -24.96 11.90 -12.36
N VAL A 383 -24.24 11.41 -11.35
CA VAL A 383 -22.85 11.79 -11.07
C VAL A 383 -21.95 11.41 -12.23
N ALA A 384 -22.04 10.19 -12.75
CA ALA A 384 -21.27 9.75 -13.91
C ALA A 384 -21.54 10.62 -15.14
N GLY A 385 -22.81 10.90 -15.46
CA GLY A 385 -23.20 11.74 -16.59
C GLY A 385 -22.73 13.19 -16.47
N ALA A 386 -22.90 13.81 -15.31
CA ALA A 386 -22.41 15.17 -15.05
C ALA A 386 -20.88 15.25 -15.07
N TRP A 387 -20.19 14.22 -14.57
CA TRP A 387 -18.73 14.16 -14.59
C TRP A 387 -18.21 14.01 -16.03
N LEU A 388 -18.72 13.05 -16.79
CA LEU A 388 -18.37 12.83 -18.21
C LEU A 388 -18.71 14.02 -19.10
N GLY A 389 -19.84 14.69 -18.84
CA GLY A 389 -20.24 15.90 -19.56
C GLY A 389 -19.30 17.08 -19.36
N GLY A 390 -18.45 17.05 -18.32
CA GLY A 390 -17.42 18.05 -18.05
C GLY A 390 -16.08 17.79 -18.75
N LEU A 391 -15.90 16.64 -19.41
CA LEU A 391 -14.64 16.22 -20.02
C LEU A 391 -14.61 16.36 -21.54
N SER A 392 -13.42 16.67 -22.06
CA SER A 392 -13.12 16.60 -23.49
C SER A 392 -13.27 15.17 -24.05
N ALA A 393 -13.34 15.05 -25.38
CA ALA A 393 -13.38 13.74 -26.03
C ALA A 393 -12.10 12.92 -25.78
N ALA A 394 -10.93 13.59 -25.73
CA ALA A 394 -9.65 12.94 -25.46
C ALA A 394 -9.60 12.41 -24.01
N ALA A 395 -10.05 13.21 -23.03
CA ALA A 395 -10.13 12.77 -21.64
C ALA A 395 -11.10 11.60 -21.46
N ARG A 396 -12.27 11.62 -22.11
CA ARG A 396 -13.20 10.48 -22.08
C ARG A 396 -12.59 9.20 -22.66
N ALA A 397 -11.83 9.29 -23.76
CA ALA A 397 -11.12 8.15 -24.30
C ALA A 397 -10.04 7.62 -23.34
N ALA A 398 -9.32 8.52 -22.65
CA ALA A 398 -8.35 8.15 -21.62
C ALA A 398 -9.00 7.39 -20.46
N VAL A 399 -10.14 7.87 -19.96
CA VAL A 399 -10.93 7.17 -18.92
C VAL A 399 -11.41 5.81 -19.41
N GLY A 400 -11.76 5.69 -20.70
CA GLY A 400 -12.07 4.40 -21.32
C GLY A 400 -10.90 3.41 -21.28
N THR A 401 -9.65 3.85 -21.52
CA THR A 401 -8.47 3.01 -21.28
C THR A 401 -8.34 2.62 -19.81
N LEU A 402 -8.57 3.55 -18.88
CA LEU A 402 -8.47 3.28 -17.45
C LEU A 402 -9.53 2.27 -16.96
N ALA A 403 -10.74 2.30 -17.55
CA ALA A 403 -11.82 1.36 -17.22
C ALA A 403 -11.51 -0.10 -17.60
N LEU A 404 -10.52 -0.33 -18.47
CA LEU A 404 -10.01 -1.67 -18.78
C LEU A 404 -9.03 -2.20 -17.72
N ALA A 405 -8.55 -1.34 -16.81
CA ALA A 405 -7.53 -1.73 -15.86
C ALA A 405 -8.06 -2.70 -14.80
N PHE A 406 -7.30 -3.75 -14.49
CA PHE A 406 -7.67 -4.72 -13.44
C PHE A 406 -7.21 -4.30 -12.03
N ALA A 407 -6.49 -3.20 -11.91
CA ALA A 407 -6.03 -2.64 -10.65
C ALA A 407 -5.83 -1.13 -10.84
N PRO A 408 -5.73 -0.34 -9.76
CA PRO A 408 -5.28 1.04 -9.84
C PRO A 408 -3.92 1.09 -10.56
N ILE A 409 -3.76 2.06 -11.45
CA ILE A 409 -2.50 2.29 -12.18
C ILE A 409 -2.04 3.73 -11.99
N GLY A 410 -0.73 3.91 -11.93
CA GLY A 410 -0.12 5.23 -11.89
C GLY A 410 -0.37 6.03 -13.19
N PRO A 411 -0.23 7.37 -13.14
CA PRO A 411 -0.49 8.24 -14.28
C PRO A 411 0.38 7.89 -15.50
N TYR A 412 1.57 7.34 -15.29
CA TYR A 412 2.48 7.03 -16.40
C TYR A 412 2.18 5.71 -17.06
N THR A 413 1.96 4.66 -16.26
CA THR A 413 1.44 3.40 -16.77
C THR A 413 0.15 3.64 -17.56
N TRP A 414 -0.77 4.45 -17.03
CA TRP A 414 -1.99 4.84 -17.74
C TRP A 414 -1.69 5.58 -19.05
N ARG A 415 -0.81 6.59 -19.01
CA ARG A 415 -0.41 7.37 -20.18
C ARG A 415 0.19 6.51 -21.29
N LEU A 416 1.10 5.61 -20.95
CA LEU A 416 1.76 4.72 -21.91
C LEU A 416 0.78 3.73 -22.53
N LEU A 417 -0.10 3.12 -21.73
CA LEU A 417 -1.16 2.25 -22.25
C LEU A 417 -2.10 3.01 -23.18
N HIS A 418 -2.52 4.23 -22.81
CA HIS A 418 -3.43 5.02 -23.62
C HIS A 418 -2.77 5.56 -24.89
N CYS A 419 -1.54 6.07 -24.84
CA CYS A 419 -0.80 6.50 -26.02
C CYS A 419 -0.50 5.34 -26.97
N GLY A 420 -0.21 4.14 -26.44
CA GLY A 420 -0.04 2.93 -27.24
C GLY A 420 -1.29 2.55 -28.04
N ARG A 421 -2.49 2.69 -27.44
CA ARG A 421 -3.78 2.49 -28.12
C ARG A 421 -4.11 3.61 -29.12
N HIS A 422 -3.79 4.85 -28.77
CA HIS A 422 -4.10 6.05 -29.56
C HIS A 422 -2.85 6.61 -30.25
N ARG A 423 -2.10 5.72 -30.91
CA ARG A 423 -0.77 6.00 -31.46
C ARG A 423 -0.73 6.99 -32.63
N ASP A 424 -1.88 7.27 -33.24
CA ASP A 424 -1.98 8.23 -34.35
C ASP A 424 -1.81 9.68 -33.88
N ASP A 425 -2.13 9.97 -32.61
CA ASP A 425 -1.94 11.28 -31.97
C ASP A 425 -1.61 11.11 -30.48
N PRO A 426 -0.35 10.72 -30.16
CA PRO A 426 0.05 10.48 -28.78
C PRO A 426 0.01 11.76 -27.93
N GLU A 427 0.17 12.94 -28.52
CA GLU A 427 0.07 14.22 -27.80
C GLU A 427 -1.36 14.46 -27.29
N ALA A 428 -2.37 14.28 -28.14
CA ALA A 428 -3.76 14.37 -27.72
C ALA A 428 -4.11 13.30 -26.68
N ALA A 429 -3.61 12.08 -26.85
CA ALA A 429 -3.77 11.00 -25.88
C ALA A 429 -3.21 11.37 -24.51
N ALA A 430 -1.98 11.89 -24.46
CA ALA A 430 -1.36 12.33 -23.21
C ALA A 430 -2.07 13.52 -22.55
N ARG A 431 -2.52 14.50 -23.35
CA ARG A 431 -3.36 15.60 -22.83
C ARG A 431 -4.68 15.09 -22.25
N GLY A 432 -5.29 14.09 -22.89
CA GLY A 432 -6.50 13.43 -22.40
C GLY A 432 -6.28 12.75 -21.04
N VAL A 433 -5.15 12.07 -20.85
CA VAL A 433 -4.79 11.46 -19.56
C VAL A 433 -4.57 12.52 -18.49
N ALA A 434 -3.84 13.59 -18.79
CA ALA A 434 -3.61 14.69 -17.85
C ALA A 434 -4.93 15.36 -17.41
N GLU A 435 -5.79 15.71 -18.37
CA GLU A 435 -7.12 16.26 -18.08
C GLU A 435 -7.97 15.27 -17.26
N ALA A 436 -8.00 14.00 -17.62
CA ALA A 436 -8.75 13.00 -16.88
C ALA A 436 -8.23 12.81 -15.44
N ALA A 437 -6.91 12.81 -15.24
CA ALA A 437 -6.25 12.72 -13.93
C ALA A 437 -6.60 13.92 -13.03
N GLU A 438 -6.62 15.15 -13.56
CA GLU A 438 -7.05 16.35 -12.81
C GLU A 438 -8.50 16.25 -12.29
N HIS A 439 -9.33 15.47 -12.98
CA HIS A 439 -10.75 15.35 -12.73
C HIS A 439 -11.15 14.08 -11.97
N LEU A 440 -10.29 13.07 -11.90
CA LEU A 440 -10.50 11.86 -11.12
C LEU A 440 -10.01 12.05 -9.68
N PRO A 441 -10.70 11.46 -8.69
CA PRO A 441 -10.08 11.25 -7.40
C PRO A 441 -8.97 10.20 -7.51
N LEU A 442 -7.94 10.33 -6.67
CA LEU A 442 -6.97 9.25 -6.46
C LEU A 442 -7.70 8.01 -5.92
N ALA A 443 -7.23 6.82 -6.31
CA ALA A 443 -7.74 5.55 -5.83
C ALA A 443 -7.63 5.47 -4.29
N GLU A 444 -6.52 5.96 -3.75
CA GLU A 444 -6.25 6.06 -2.31
C GLU A 444 -5.58 7.41 -1.97
N PRO A 445 -5.70 7.92 -0.73
CA PRO A 445 -5.07 9.17 -0.32
C PRO A 445 -3.56 9.09 -0.45
N GLY A 446 -2.96 10.09 -1.09
CA GLY A 446 -1.51 10.18 -1.23
C GLY A 446 -0.89 9.09 -2.10
N LEU A 447 -1.66 8.14 -2.63
CA LEU A 447 -1.19 7.17 -3.62
C LEU A 447 -1.57 7.72 -5.00
N PRO A 448 -0.59 8.02 -5.87
CA PRO A 448 -0.85 8.58 -7.20
C PRO A 448 -1.30 7.50 -8.19
N ALA A 449 -2.37 6.79 -7.85
CA ALA A 449 -2.96 5.75 -8.67
C ALA A 449 -4.42 6.09 -8.98
N TYR A 450 -4.87 5.70 -10.17
CA TYR A 450 -6.22 5.99 -10.66
C TYR A 450 -6.94 4.69 -11.00
N ALA A 451 -8.26 4.68 -10.76
CA ALA A 451 -9.14 3.58 -11.13
C ALA A 451 -10.54 4.10 -11.49
N VAL A 452 -11.26 3.36 -12.34
CA VAL A 452 -12.68 3.64 -12.66
C VAL A 452 -13.54 2.55 -12.02
N ASP A 453 -13.90 2.75 -10.75
CA ASP A 453 -14.64 1.76 -9.96
C ASP A 453 -16.15 2.01 -9.86
N LEU A 454 -16.63 3.16 -10.33
CA LEU A 454 -18.06 3.45 -10.39
C LEU A 454 -18.66 2.74 -11.63
N PRO A 455 -19.56 1.75 -11.49
CA PRO A 455 -20.05 0.96 -12.62
C PRO A 455 -20.74 1.80 -13.69
N ALA A 456 -21.56 2.78 -13.29
CA ALA A 456 -22.20 3.70 -14.22
C ALA A 456 -21.18 4.52 -15.05
N LEU A 457 -20.02 4.84 -14.46
CA LEU A 457 -18.95 5.52 -15.17
C LEU A 457 -18.21 4.54 -16.09
N ALA A 458 -17.84 3.36 -15.58
CA ALA A 458 -17.15 2.32 -16.32
C ALA A 458 -17.96 1.86 -17.55
N GLU A 459 -19.27 1.67 -17.41
CA GLU A 459 -20.17 1.31 -18.50
C GLU A 459 -20.28 2.42 -19.55
N ALA A 460 -20.38 3.68 -19.12
CA ALA A 460 -20.51 4.82 -20.03
C ALA A 460 -19.24 5.12 -20.85
N VAL A 461 -18.07 4.64 -20.40
CA VAL A 461 -16.77 4.80 -21.08
C VAL A 461 -16.19 3.48 -21.57
N ALA A 462 -16.90 2.37 -21.39
CA ALA A 462 -16.41 1.03 -21.70
C ALA A 462 -15.99 0.97 -23.18
N PRO A 463 -14.70 0.78 -23.47
CA PRO A 463 -14.26 0.58 -24.83
C PRO A 463 -14.71 -0.81 -25.32
N PRO A 464 -14.71 -1.05 -26.64
CA PRO A 464 -15.15 -2.32 -27.17
C PRO A 464 -14.18 -3.47 -26.82
N PRO A 465 -14.61 -4.74 -26.83
CA PRO A 465 -13.81 -5.88 -26.36
C PRO A 465 -12.42 -6.01 -27.01
N GLU A 466 -12.29 -5.63 -28.28
CA GLU A 466 -11.01 -5.59 -29.01
C GLU A 466 -9.94 -4.71 -28.35
N ALA A 467 -10.33 -3.76 -27.50
CA ALA A 467 -9.40 -2.92 -26.75
C ALA A 467 -8.51 -3.72 -25.78
N HIS A 468 -8.95 -4.89 -25.28
CA HIS A 468 -8.07 -5.77 -24.51
C HIS A 468 -6.93 -6.34 -25.36
N ARG A 469 -7.17 -6.61 -26.65
CA ARG A 469 -6.11 -7.05 -27.60
C ARG A 469 -5.09 -5.94 -27.81
N GLU A 470 -5.53 -4.69 -27.93
CA GLU A 470 -4.64 -3.53 -28.07
C GLU A 470 -3.78 -3.34 -26.82
N LEU A 471 -4.37 -3.41 -25.61
CA LEU A 471 -3.62 -3.32 -24.35
C LEU A 471 -2.60 -4.45 -24.22
N ALA A 472 -2.99 -5.70 -24.51
CA ALA A 472 -2.07 -6.83 -24.49
C ALA A 472 -0.91 -6.63 -25.48
N ALA A 473 -1.17 -6.06 -26.66
CA ALA A 473 -0.13 -5.75 -27.64
C ALA A 473 0.86 -4.68 -27.13
N VAL A 474 0.36 -3.62 -26.48
CA VAL A 474 1.21 -2.58 -25.86
C VAL A 474 2.02 -3.17 -24.70
N MET A 475 1.38 -3.95 -23.81
CA MET A 475 2.04 -4.63 -22.69
C MET A 475 3.14 -5.59 -23.14
N ARG A 476 2.94 -6.31 -24.25
CA ARG A 476 3.96 -7.18 -24.84
C ARG A 476 5.14 -6.45 -25.46
N GLY A 477 4.91 -5.23 -25.95
CA GLY A 477 5.97 -4.41 -26.54
C GLY A 477 6.69 -3.53 -25.53
N TRP A 478 6.40 -3.72 -24.23
CA TRP A 478 7.21 -3.15 -23.18
C TRP A 478 8.62 -3.74 -23.25
N PRO A 479 9.67 -2.92 -23.20
CA PRO A 479 11.03 -3.42 -23.15
C PRO A 479 11.20 -4.25 -21.88
N VAL A 480 11.50 -5.53 -22.05
CA VAL A 480 11.91 -6.43 -20.97
C VAL A 480 13.41 -6.65 -21.12
N SER A 481 14.20 -6.12 -20.19
CA SER A 481 15.61 -6.49 -20.02
C SER A 481 15.78 -7.23 -18.69
N VAL A 482 16.99 -7.74 -18.42
CA VAL A 482 17.30 -8.39 -17.14
C VAL A 482 17.08 -7.43 -15.96
N GLU A 483 17.23 -6.11 -16.16
CA GLU A 483 17.08 -5.11 -15.10
C GLU A 483 15.85 -4.18 -15.26
N LEU A 484 15.16 -4.17 -16.41
CA LEU A 484 13.88 -3.47 -16.60
C LEU A 484 12.77 -4.50 -16.74
N SER A 485 12.17 -4.81 -15.59
CA SER A 485 10.91 -5.54 -15.58
C SER A 485 9.79 -4.65 -16.11
N PRO A 486 8.79 -5.23 -16.80
CA PRO A 486 7.57 -4.48 -17.08
C PRO A 486 6.97 -4.01 -15.75
N PRO A 487 6.19 -2.91 -15.77
CA PRO A 487 5.52 -2.41 -14.57
C PRO A 487 4.80 -3.56 -13.89
N GLU A 488 4.73 -3.56 -12.56
CA GLU A 488 4.07 -4.65 -11.82
C GLU A 488 2.66 -4.90 -12.38
N TYR A 489 1.95 -3.83 -12.73
CA TYR A 489 0.67 -3.93 -13.41
C TYR A 489 0.72 -4.79 -14.69
N ALA A 490 1.60 -4.48 -15.65
CA ALA A 490 1.68 -5.23 -16.90
C ALA A 490 2.13 -6.68 -16.66
N ARG A 491 3.07 -6.91 -15.73
CA ARG A 491 3.54 -8.25 -15.34
C ARG A 491 2.39 -9.11 -14.80
N LEU A 492 1.56 -8.55 -13.93
CA LEU A 492 0.47 -9.26 -13.27
C LEU A 492 -0.77 -9.41 -14.17
N HIS A 493 -1.02 -8.45 -15.07
CA HIS A 493 -2.32 -8.34 -15.73
C HIS A 493 -2.31 -8.64 -17.24
N LEU A 494 -1.14 -8.78 -17.88
CA LEU A 494 -1.03 -9.14 -19.30
C LEU A 494 -1.85 -10.40 -19.63
N ALA A 495 -1.69 -11.46 -18.86
CA ALA A 495 -2.40 -12.73 -19.10
C ALA A 495 -3.93 -12.56 -19.07
N GLY A 496 -4.45 -11.67 -18.21
CA GLY A 496 -5.88 -11.36 -18.16
C GLY A 496 -6.37 -10.66 -19.43
N HIS A 497 -5.61 -9.68 -19.93
CA HIS A 497 -5.93 -9.00 -21.20
C HIS A 497 -5.84 -9.95 -22.39
N GLU A 498 -4.85 -10.85 -22.42
CA GLU A 498 -4.73 -11.87 -23.46
C GLU A 498 -5.91 -12.84 -23.47
N ARG A 499 -6.38 -13.29 -22.30
CA ARG A 499 -7.57 -14.14 -22.20
C ARG A 499 -8.80 -13.45 -22.79
N LEU A 500 -9.06 -12.20 -22.41
CA LEU A 500 -10.18 -11.42 -22.95
C LEU A 500 -10.04 -11.11 -24.44
N ALA A 501 -8.80 -11.10 -24.97
CA ALA A 501 -8.52 -10.98 -26.40
C ALA A 501 -8.70 -12.29 -27.20
N GLY A 502 -9.02 -13.41 -26.54
CA GLY A 502 -9.16 -14.74 -27.14
C GLY A 502 -7.89 -15.59 -27.11
N GLY A 503 -6.90 -15.22 -26.29
CA GLY A 503 -5.64 -15.92 -26.08
C GLY A 503 -4.41 -15.14 -26.55
N PRO A 504 -3.20 -15.62 -26.19
CA PRO A 504 -1.92 -14.99 -26.55
C PRO A 504 -1.59 -15.05 -28.05
N GLU A 505 -2.21 -15.96 -28.80
CA GLU A 505 -1.89 -16.22 -30.20
C GLU A 505 -2.32 -15.06 -31.11
N GLY A 506 -1.39 -14.59 -31.96
CA GLY A 506 -1.67 -13.51 -32.92
C GLY A 506 -1.64 -12.09 -32.36
N ILE A 507 -1.30 -11.88 -31.09
CA ILE A 507 -1.09 -10.54 -30.51
C ILE A 507 0.36 -10.10 -30.73
N ALA A 508 0.60 -9.35 -31.81
CA ALA A 508 1.92 -8.81 -32.10
C ALA A 508 2.30 -7.70 -31.09
N PRO A 509 3.53 -7.69 -30.54
CA PRO A 509 3.99 -6.61 -29.67
C PRO A 509 3.96 -5.25 -30.37
N LEU A 510 3.47 -4.22 -29.68
CA LEU A 510 3.50 -2.83 -30.14
C LEU A 510 4.52 -2.05 -29.32
N PRO A 511 5.49 -1.37 -29.96
CA PRO A 511 6.45 -0.56 -29.23
C PRO A 511 5.73 0.55 -28.45
N LEU A 512 6.27 0.89 -27.28
CA LEU A 512 5.75 1.99 -26.48
C LEU A 512 5.66 3.28 -27.32
N CYS A 513 4.51 3.94 -27.22
CA CYS A 513 4.22 5.19 -27.92
C CYS A 513 4.11 6.32 -26.89
N ARG A 514 4.73 7.46 -27.18
CA ARG A 514 4.69 8.64 -26.31
C ARG A 514 4.67 9.94 -27.11
N PRO A 515 4.21 11.05 -26.51
CA PRO A 515 4.40 12.37 -27.09
C PRO A 515 5.88 12.70 -27.22
N PRO A 516 6.31 13.39 -28.29
CA PRO A 516 7.60 14.03 -28.31
C PRO A 516 7.58 15.20 -27.31
N VAL A 517 8.05 14.96 -26.08
CA VAL A 517 8.16 16.06 -25.11
C VAL A 517 9.44 16.83 -25.42
N ARG A 518 9.29 18.11 -25.78
CA ARG A 518 10.40 19.07 -25.79
C ARG A 518 10.36 19.87 -24.51
N VAL A 519 11.52 20.08 -23.90
CA VAL A 519 11.61 20.97 -22.74
C VAL A 519 11.58 22.40 -23.26
N THR A 520 10.49 23.11 -22.97
CA THR A 520 10.31 24.51 -23.35
C THR A 520 10.52 25.43 -22.17
N ARG A 521 10.74 26.70 -22.48
CA ARG A 521 10.79 27.77 -21.48
C ARG A 521 9.52 27.79 -20.63
N GLU A 522 8.37 27.75 -21.30
CA GLU A 522 7.05 27.83 -20.67
C GLU A 522 6.81 26.64 -19.76
N LEU A 523 7.27 25.45 -20.15
CA LEU A 523 7.18 24.23 -19.34
C LEU A 523 7.94 24.40 -18.02
N LEU A 524 9.20 24.83 -18.08
CA LEU A 524 10.01 25.00 -16.87
C LEU A 524 9.50 26.12 -15.98
N GLU A 525 9.12 27.26 -16.56
CA GLU A 525 8.58 28.39 -15.81
C GLU A 525 7.23 28.06 -15.15
N SER A 526 6.45 27.13 -15.71
CA SER A 526 5.20 26.68 -15.08
C SER A 526 5.42 25.90 -13.78
N LEU A 527 6.54 25.17 -13.66
CA LEU A 527 6.86 24.36 -12.49
C LEU A 527 7.74 25.13 -11.48
N TYR A 528 8.80 25.77 -11.97
CA TYR A 528 9.83 26.41 -11.15
C TYR A 528 9.58 27.90 -10.91
N GLY A 529 8.62 28.50 -11.61
CA GLY A 529 8.47 29.95 -11.69
C GLY A 529 9.61 30.61 -12.48
N THR A 530 9.46 31.89 -12.78
CA THR A 530 10.45 32.64 -13.57
C THR A 530 11.80 32.80 -12.87
N GLY A 531 11.81 32.76 -11.53
CA GLY A 531 13.03 32.88 -10.72
C GLY A 531 13.70 31.55 -10.41
N GLY A 532 13.06 30.42 -10.69
CA GLY A 532 13.60 29.08 -10.46
C GLY A 532 14.37 28.51 -11.64
N VAL A 533 14.53 29.25 -12.74
CA VAL A 533 15.23 28.82 -13.96
C VAL A 533 16.41 29.76 -14.27
N ILE A 534 17.62 29.20 -14.33
CA ILE A 534 18.85 29.90 -14.70
C ILE A 534 18.99 29.89 -16.23
N ARG A 535 19.22 31.07 -16.81
CA ARG A 535 19.57 31.23 -18.24
C ARG A 535 20.85 32.01 -18.34
N LEU A 536 21.76 31.52 -19.17
CA LEU A 536 23.06 32.14 -19.37
C LEU A 536 23.02 32.97 -20.65
N THR A 537 23.49 34.22 -20.58
CA THR A 537 23.77 34.99 -21.79
C THR A 537 24.86 34.30 -22.61
N PRO A 538 24.88 34.48 -23.95
CA PRO A 538 25.92 33.88 -24.79
C PRO A 538 27.36 34.16 -24.33
N GLU A 539 27.58 35.30 -23.66
CA GLU A 539 28.84 35.75 -23.08
C GLU A 539 29.18 35.08 -21.75
N GLU A 540 28.17 34.69 -20.96
CA GLU A 540 28.33 33.95 -19.70
C GLU A 540 28.60 32.46 -19.95
N ILE A 541 28.19 31.92 -21.10
CA ILE A 541 28.47 30.51 -21.47
C ILE A 541 29.95 30.36 -21.81
N HIS A 542 30.64 29.48 -21.06
CA HIS A 542 32.07 29.26 -21.23
C HIS A 542 32.44 28.89 -22.68
N PRO A 543 33.53 29.45 -23.26
CA PRO A 543 33.92 29.19 -24.65
C PRO A 543 34.17 27.72 -24.99
N ALA A 544 34.60 26.90 -24.01
CA ALA A 544 34.82 25.47 -24.21
C ALA A 544 33.52 24.65 -24.38
N ILE A 545 32.35 25.23 -24.09
CA ILE A 545 31.05 24.65 -24.46
C ILE A 545 30.82 24.95 -25.94
N THR A 546 31.34 24.09 -26.81
CA THR A 546 31.27 24.25 -28.27
C THR A 546 30.06 23.57 -28.89
N HIS A 547 29.39 22.67 -28.15
CA HIS A 547 28.18 22.01 -28.60
C HIS A 547 27.03 23.02 -28.79
N GLY A 548 26.72 23.33 -30.06
CA GLY A 548 25.74 24.35 -30.44
C GLY A 548 24.35 24.18 -29.82
N PRO A 549 23.75 22.97 -29.85
CA PRO A 549 22.47 22.70 -29.18
C PRO A 549 22.49 23.01 -27.69
N THR A 550 23.54 22.61 -26.96
CA THR A 550 23.70 22.92 -25.53
C THR A 550 23.76 24.42 -25.29
N ARG A 551 24.57 25.17 -26.06
CA ARG A 551 24.64 26.64 -25.90
C ARG A 551 23.27 27.29 -26.09
N ARG A 552 22.53 26.85 -27.12
CA ARG A 552 21.18 27.37 -27.39
C ARG A 552 20.23 27.07 -26.25
N PHE A 553 20.24 25.84 -25.75
CA PHE A 553 19.37 25.41 -24.66
C PHE A 553 19.62 26.22 -23.38
N LEU A 554 20.89 26.40 -22.99
CA LEU A 554 21.28 27.19 -21.81
C LEU A 554 20.86 28.67 -21.91
N ALA A 555 20.85 29.24 -23.12
CA ALA A 555 20.48 30.63 -23.35
C ALA A 555 18.96 30.85 -23.48
N GLU A 556 18.27 29.99 -24.22
CA GLU A 556 16.87 30.18 -24.59
C GLU A 556 15.89 29.53 -23.60
N VAL A 557 16.23 28.34 -23.08
CA VAL A 557 15.35 27.52 -22.22
C VAL A 557 15.78 27.60 -20.75
N GLY A 558 17.04 27.25 -20.47
CA GLY A 558 17.67 27.33 -19.15
C GLY A 558 17.71 26.02 -18.36
N LEU A 559 18.27 26.09 -17.16
CA LEU A 559 18.40 24.99 -16.20
C LEU A 559 17.58 25.30 -14.92
N PRO A 560 16.99 24.28 -14.25
CA PRO A 560 16.40 24.48 -12.93
C PRO A 560 17.50 24.85 -11.92
N THR A 561 17.25 25.89 -11.13
CA THR A 561 18.24 26.49 -10.20
C THR A 561 18.77 25.47 -9.20
N ASN A 562 17.88 24.62 -8.68
CA ASN A 562 18.23 23.65 -7.67
C ASN A 562 18.60 22.28 -8.26
N GLY A 563 18.62 22.15 -9.60
CA GLY A 563 18.88 20.86 -10.26
C GLY A 563 17.80 19.86 -9.89
N VAL A 564 18.20 18.71 -9.38
CA VAL A 564 17.31 17.68 -8.82
C VAL A 564 17.03 17.92 -7.31
N HIS A 565 17.76 18.80 -6.62
CA HIS A 565 17.53 19.10 -5.19
C HIS A 565 16.50 20.23 -4.96
N GLU A 566 16.05 20.45 -3.72
CA GLU A 566 15.16 21.56 -3.37
C GLU A 566 15.71 22.49 -2.28
N GLU A 567 16.38 21.99 -1.23
CA GLU A 567 16.57 22.81 -0.02
C GLU A 567 18.00 23.16 0.40
N ASP A 568 19.07 22.54 -0.13
CA ASP A 568 20.44 22.83 0.38
C ASP A 568 21.45 23.34 -0.66
N TRP A 569 21.06 23.40 -1.94
CA TRP A 569 21.94 24.00 -2.94
C TRP A 569 21.57 25.45 -3.24
N THR A 570 22.01 26.36 -2.38
CA THR A 570 21.92 27.80 -2.64
C THR A 570 23.00 28.22 -3.65
N GLY A 571 22.67 28.22 -4.93
CA GLY A 571 22.83 29.41 -5.78
C GLY A 571 24.17 30.17 -5.90
N ASP A 572 25.34 29.58 -5.60
CA ASP A 572 26.64 30.11 -6.05
C ASP A 572 27.04 29.51 -7.44
N SER A 573 26.06 29.05 -8.22
CA SER A 573 26.21 28.02 -9.25
C SER A 573 27.19 28.39 -10.38
N LEU A 574 28.39 27.82 -10.33
CA LEU A 574 29.39 27.78 -11.42
C LEU A 574 28.99 26.86 -12.60
N ARG A 575 27.74 26.37 -12.63
CA ARG A 575 27.23 25.40 -13.63
C ARG A 575 27.42 25.96 -15.02
N CYS A 576 28.16 25.24 -15.86
CA CYS A 576 28.46 25.63 -17.25
C CYS A 576 29.22 26.98 -17.41
N VAL A 577 29.69 27.59 -16.31
CA VAL A 577 30.44 28.86 -16.33
C VAL A 577 31.93 28.62 -16.16
N LYS A 578 32.34 27.64 -15.34
CA LYS A 578 33.74 27.24 -15.15
C LYS A 578 33.94 25.75 -15.42
N PRO A 579 35.00 25.36 -16.14
CA PRO A 579 35.34 23.97 -16.31
C PRO A 579 35.83 23.35 -15.00
N MET A 580 35.90 22.01 -14.94
CA MET A 580 36.33 21.29 -13.74
C MET A 580 37.77 21.60 -13.34
N THR A 581 38.63 21.94 -14.31
CA THR A 581 40.02 22.41 -14.03
C THR A 581 40.09 23.69 -13.20
N GLU A 582 39.02 24.48 -13.15
CA GLU A 582 38.96 25.72 -12.38
C GLU A 582 38.08 25.61 -11.12
N THR A 583 37.19 24.62 -11.10
CA THR A 583 36.18 24.45 -10.05
C THR A 583 36.62 23.51 -8.94
N TRP A 584 37.44 22.49 -9.27
CA TRP A 584 37.91 21.49 -8.31
C TRP A 584 39.40 21.70 -7.93
N PRO A 585 39.81 21.43 -6.68
CA PRO A 585 41.21 21.34 -6.29
C PRO A 585 41.99 20.37 -7.19
N GLU A 586 43.28 20.64 -7.41
CA GLU A 586 44.12 19.84 -8.31
C GLU A 586 44.28 18.37 -7.86
N GLU A 587 44.08 18.08 -6.57
CA GLU A 587 44.08 16.71 -6.04
C GLU A 587 42.84 15.95 -6.52
N ASP A 588 41.65 16.51 -6.34
CA ASP A 588 40.37 15.94 -6.82
C ASP A 588 40.31 15.88 -8.36
N ALA A 589 40.83 16.90 -9.05
CA ALA A 589 40.91 16.89 -10.51
C ALA A 589 41.82 15.76 -11.04
N ARG A 590 42.81 15.30 -10.27
CA ARG A 590 43.63 14.14 -10.64
C ARG A 590 42.83 12.84 -10.55
N GLU A 591 42.00 12.69 -9.52
CA GLU A 591 41.10 11.55 -9.38
C GLU A 591 40.07 11.52 -10.50
N LEU A 592 39.49 12.68 -10.84
CA LEU A 592 38.54 12.78 -11.95
C LEU A 592 39.18 12.43 -13.31
N ARG A 593 40.44 12.80 -13.56
CA ARG A 593 41.18 12.37 -14.77
C ARG A 593 41.44 10.87 -14.79
N ALA A 594 41.47 10.22 -13.63
CA ALA A 594 41.62 8.76 -13.53
C ALA A 594 40.28 8.01 -13.70
N CYS A 595 39.15 8.73 -13.69
CA CYS A 595 37.83 8.17 -13.87
C CYS A 595 37.66 7.60 -15.29
N ALA A 596 37.44 6.29 -15.39
CA ALA A 596 37.31 5.65 -16.71
C ALA A 596 36.06 6.16 -17.44
N SER A 597 36.17 6.35 -18.76
CA SER A 597 35.06 6.76 -19.67
C SER A 597 34.61 8.23 -19.57
N LEU A 598 35.23 9.05 -18.71
CA LEU A 598 35.08 10.50 -18.74
C LEU A 598 36.07 11.10 -19.78
N PRO A 599 35.77 12.24 -20.43
CA PRO A 599 36.74 12.90 -21.31
C PRO A 599 38.04 13.30 -20.59
N ASP A 600 39.19 13.01 -21.21
CA ASP A 600 40.52 13.37 -20.68
C ASP A 600 40.71 14.89 -20.52
N ASP A 601 40.06 15.68 -21.39
CA ASP A 601 40.10 17.15 -21.35
C ASP A 601 39.05 17.70 -20.37
N LEU A 602 39.43 17.73 -19.09
CA LEU A 602 38.61 18.37 -18.05
C LEU A 602 38.39 19.88 -18.26
N GLY A 603 39.13 20.53 -19.18
CA GLY A 603 38.92 21.92 -19.58
C GLY A 603 37.64 22.13 -20.40
N ALA A 604 37.04 21.05 -20.86
CA ALA A 604 35.73 21.02 -21.53
C ALA A 604 34.65 20.31 -20.71
N VAL A 605 34.92 19.88 -19.47
CA VAL A 605 33.95 19.21 -18.59
C VAL A 605 33.42 20.18 -17.55
N PHE A 606 32.11 20.16 -17.31
CA PHE A 606 31.42 21.10 -16.41
C PHE A 606 30.52 20.36 -15.42
N MET A 607 30.51 20.77 -14.16
CA MET A 607 29.53 20.28 -13.19
C MET A 607 28.13 20.77 -13.55
N LEU A 608 27.17 19.84 -13.63
CA LEU A 608 25.77 20.11 -13.90
C LEU A 608 24.92 19.93 -12.64
N ASP A 609 25.15 18.84 -11.89
CA ASP A 609 24.43 18.54 -10.64
C ASP A 609 25.25 17.66 -9.69
N SER A 610 24.86 17.59 -8.41
CA SER A 610 25.46 16.72 -7.39
C SER A 610 24.38 16.08 -6.51
N PRO A 611 23.62 15.11 -7.03
CA PRO A 611 22.70 14.31 -6.23
C PRO A 611 23.47 13.47 -5.20
N HIS A 612 23.26 13.70 -3.89
CA HIS A 612 23.84 12.99 -2.73
C HIS A 612 25.16 12.20 -2.94
N SER A 613 25.09 10.98 -3.50
CA SER A 613 26.19 10.02 -3.67
C SER A 613 26.88 10.02 -5.05
N TRP A 614 26.58 10.99 -5.91
CA TRP A 614 26.99 10.99 -7.32
C TRP A 614 27.01 12.42 -7.91
N TYR A 615 27.77 12.59 -9.00
CA TYR A 615 27.97 13.84 -9.71
C TYR A 615 27.49 13.71 -11.15
N LEU A 616 26.87 14.76 -11.67
CA LEU A 616 26.52 14.87 -13.08
C LEU A 616 27.44 15.89 -13.75
N PHE A 617 28.22 15.42 -14.72
CA PHE A 617 29.14 16.23 -15.52
C PHE A 617 28.66 16.35 -16.95
N MET A 618 28.74 17.54 -17.53
CA MET A 618 28.48 17.79 -18.93
C MET A 618 29.78 17.94 -19.70
N ASP A 619 29.95 17.20 -20.80
CA ASP A 619 30.97 17.45 -21.81
C ASP A 619 30.53 18.62 -22.71
N GLY A 620 31.27 19.73 -22.68
CA GLY A 620 30.99 20.93 -23.46
C GLY A 620 31.20 20.76 -24.97
N GLY A 621 31.98 19.77 -25.41
CA GLY A 621 32.21 19.46 -26.82
C GLY A 621 31.07 18.66 -27.45
N THR A 622 30.57 17.66 -26.74
CA THR A 622 29.53 16.74 -27.25
C THR A 622 28.13 17.04 -26.72
N GLY A 623 28.02 17.72 -25.58
CA GLY A 623 26.78 17.94 -24.86
C GLY A 623 26.33 16.74 -24.01
N LEU A 624 27.04 15.60 -24.04
CA LEU A 624 26.71 14.43 -23.24
C LEU A 624 26.80 14.74 -21.74
N VAL A 625 25.89 14.15 -20.97
CA VAL A 625 25.94 14.21 -19.51
C VAL A 625 26.36 12.86 -18.97
N HIS A 626 27.42 12.88 -18.18
CA HIS A 626 27.99 11.74 -17.50
C HIS A 626 27.59 11.73 -16.04
N GLU A 627 27.28 10.55 -15.55
CA GLU A 627 27.15 10.24 -14.15
C GLU A 627 28.45 9.67 -13.64
N VAL A 628 28.89 10.15 -12.48
CA VAL A 628 30.11 9.71 -11.82
C VAL A 628 29.80 9.50 -10.34
N PRO A 629 29.95 8.27 -9.81
CA PRO A 629 29.72 8.00 -8.40
C PRO A 629 30.76 8.72 -7.54
N GLU A 630 30.46 8.94 -6.25
CA GLU A 630 31.36 9.64 -5.32
C GLU A 630 32.78 9.04 -5.27
N GLY A 631 32.92 7.73 -5.50
CA GLY A 631 34.21 7.03 -5.57
C GLY A 631 35.05 7.32 -6.83
N LEU A 632 34.52 8.07 -7.80
CA LEU A 632 35.19 8.52 -9.04
C LEU A 632 35.82 7.40 -9.90
N GLU A 633 35.39 6.15 -9.76
CA GLU A 633 36.03 5.00 -10.43
C GLU A 633 35.71 4.95 -11.94
N THR A 634 34.43 5.12 -12.30
CA THR A 634 33.95 5.01 -13.69
C THR A 634 32.82 6.00 -13.96
N ALA A 635 32.84 6.64 -15.12
CA ALA A 635 31.76 7.49 -15.61
C ALA A 635 30.83 6.70 -16.54
N ARG A 636 29.53 6.99 -16.47
CA ARG A 636 28.50 6.40 -17.35
C ARG A 636 27.74 7.50 -18.06
N VAL A 637 27.28 7.26 -19.29
CA VAL A 637 26.42 8.24 -19.98
C VAL A 637 25.04 8.21 -19.31
N ALA A 638 24.71 9.31 -18.64
CA ALA A 638 23.47 9.48 -17.89
C ALA A 638 22.37 10.10 -18.75
N HIS A 639 22.75 11.01 -19.64
CA HIS A 639 21.83 11.71 -20.53
C HIS A 639 22.51 12.00 -21.87
N ARG A 640 21.76 11.89 -22.97
CA ARG A 640 22.26 12.18 -24.31
C ARG A 640 22.60 13.67 -24.51
N ASP A 641 21.96 14.54 -23.75
CA ASP A 641 22.14 15.99 -23.82
C ASP A 641 21.63 16.69 -22.54
N VAL A 642 21.87 18.00 -22.44
CA VAL A 642 21.38 18.83 -21.32
C VAL A 642 19.86 18.93 -21.30
N GLU A 643 19.18 18.87 -22.45
CA GLU A 643 17.71 18.90 -22.50
C GLU A 643 17.12 17.65 -21.83
N SER A 644 17.73 16.48 -22.02
CA SER A 644 17.27 15.23 -21.41
C SER A 644 17.56 15.17 -19.91
N TYR A 645 18.67 15.73 -19.43
CA TYR A 645 18.86 15.98 -18.00
C TYR A 645 17.80 16.92 -17.41
N VAL A 646 17.50 18.04 -18.09
CA VAL A 646 16.49 18.97 -17.58
C VAL A 646 15.09 18.35 -17.61
N TYR A 647 14.79 17.52 -18.61
CA TYR A 647 13.55 16.74 -18.62
C TYR A 647 13.47 15.80 -17.41
N PHE A 648 14.58 15.13 -17.07
CA PHE A 648 14.67 14.28 -15.89
C PHE A 648 14.37 15.06 -14.59
N ALA A 649 15.04 16.20 -14.38
CA ALA A 649 14.78 17.05 -13.23
C ALA A 649 13.33 17.56 -13.18
N TYR A 650 12.79 17.99 -14.33
CA TYR A 650 11.40 18.42 -14.47
C TYR A 650 10.42 17.32 -14.04
N VAL A 651 10.61 16.11 -14.54
CA VAL A 651 9.74 14.96 -14.25
C VAL A 651 9.76 14.61 -12.76
N ILE A 652 10.95 14.59 -12.14
CA ILE A 652 11.09 14.36 -10.69
C ILE A 652 10.34 15.41 -9.88
N HIS A 653 10.56 16.70 -10.17
CA HIS A 653 9.97 17.78 -9.38
C HIS A 653 8.48 17.95 -9.63
N ARG A 654 8.00 17.68 -10.84
CA ARG A 654 6.58 17.74 -11.18
C ARG A 654 5.74 16.81 -10.32
N GLU A 655 6.24 15.59 -10.11
CA GLU A 655 5.50 14.56 -9.38
C GLU A 655 5.91 14.46 -7.91
N ARG A 656 6.90 15.24 -7.45
CA ARG A 656 7.47 15.14 -6.10
C ARG A 656 6.41 15.19 -5.00
N ALA A 657 5.44 16.09 -5.12
CA ALA A 657 4.37 16.23 -4.14
C ALA A 657 3.50 14.97 -3.97
N LEU A 658 3.55 14.03 -4.92
CA LEU A 658 2.79 12.78 -4.87
C LEU A 658 3.46 11.69 -4.03
N TRP A 659 4.78 11.75 -3.87
CA TRP A 659 5.56 10.69 -3.21
C TRP A 659 6.49 11.20 -2.11
N CYS A 660 6.68 12.52 -2.00
CA CYS A 660 7.49 13.17 -0.99
C CYS A 660 6.59 14.11 -0.15
N GLY A 661 6.66 13.99 1.17
CA GLY A 661 5.92 14.83 2.11
C GLY A 661 5.31 14.05 3.27
N LYS A 662 4.86 14.77 4.31
CA LYS A 662 4.27 14.16 5.52
C LYS A 662 2.97 13.40 5.26
N ASP A 663 2.28 13.76 4.18
CA ASP A 663 0.97 13.21 3.82
C ASP A 663 1.06 12.20 2.64
N ALA A 664 2.27 11.89 2.15
CA ALA A 664 2.46 10.93 1.05
C ALA A 664 2.18 9.50 1.53
N HIS A 665 1.62 8.67 0.65
CA HIS A 665 1.38 7.27 0.97
C HIS A 665 2.72 6.52 1.16
N PRO A 666 2.86 5.60 2.12
CA PRO A 666 4.11 4.87 2.36
C PRO A 666 4.69 4.19 1.11
N ASP A 667 3.80 3.70 0.24
CA ASP A 667 4.18 3.02 -1.01
C ASP A 667 4.27 3.95 -2.22
N ALA A 668 3.95 5.25 -2.08
CA ALA A 668 3.96 6.19 -3.20
C ALA A 668 5.36 6.34 -3.81
N ALA A 669 6.41 6.32 -2.98
CA ALA A 669 7.80 6.36 -3.44
C ALA A 669 8.10 5.23 -4.43
N TYR A 670 7.76 3.99 -4.09
CA TYR A 670 7.97 2.83 -4.96
C TYR A 670 7.18 2.92 -6.26
N TRP A 671 5.90 3.27 -6.18
CA TRP A 671 5.04 3.42 -7.37
C TRP A 671 5.55 4.51 -8.29
N CYS A 672 5.94 5.65 -7.73
CA CYS A 672 6.51 6.75 -8.50
C CYS A 672 7.86 6.36 -9.08
N ALA A 673 8.74 5.67 -8.36
CA ALA A 673 10.01 5.21 -8.90
C ALA A 673 9.82 4.30 -10.12
N GLU A 674 8.92 3.30 -10.05
CA GLU A 674 8.60 2.45 -11.21
C GLU A 674 8.10 3.28 -12.39
N ASP A 675 7.10 4.13 -12.15
CA ASP A 675 6.50 4.97 -13.18
C ASP A 675 7.50 5.97 -13.82
N LEU A 676 8.39 6.54 -13.01
CA LEU A 676 9.47 7.44 -13.45
C LEU A 676 10.52 6.69 -14.28
N VAL A 677 10.93 5.49 -13.86
CA VAL A 677 11.85 4.64 -14.61
C VAL A 677 11.32 4.37 -16.02
N LEU A 678 10.02 4.13 -16.15
CA LEU A 678 9.38 3.88 -17.44
C LEU A 678 9.36 5.12 -18.33
N GLU A 679 8.94 6.25 -17.77
CA GLU A 679 8.95 7.51 -18.51
C GLU A 679 10.38 7.82 -18.99
N LEU A 680 11.37 7.69 -18.12
CA LEU A 680 12.76 7.96 -18.42
C LEU A 680 13.37 6.95 -19.37
N HIS A 681 13.04 5.66 -19.28
CA HIS A 681 13.48 4.67 -20.26
C HIS A 681 12.95 5.00 -21.67
N THR A 682 11.69 5.43 -21.77
CA THR A 682 11.16 5.87 -23.06
C THR A 682 11.78 7.18 -23.55
N TYR A 683 12.27 8.03 -22.63
CA TYR A 683 12.95 9.30 -22.94
C TYR A 683 14.42 9.13 -23.35
N GLU A 684 15.13 8.31 -22.60
CA GLU A 684 16.58 8.15 -22.58
C GLU A 684 16.96 6.66 -22.52
N PRO A 685 16.71 5.89 -23.59
CA PRO A 685 16.94 4.44 -23.58
C PRO A 685 18.43 4.08 -23.41
N GLN A 686 19.34 4.98 -23.76
CA GLN A 686 20.79 4.74 -23.66
C GLN A 686 21.29 4.76 -22.22
N ALA A 687 20.73 5.63 -21.36
CA ALA A 687 21.09 5.68 -19.94
C ALA A 687 20.53 4.50 -19.13
N MET A 688 19.69 3.71 -19.78
CA MET A 688 19.07 2.50 -19.26
C MET A 688 19.61 1.24 -19.97
N ALA A 689 20.64 1.38 -20.81
CA ALA A 689 21.25 0.28 -21.56
C ALA A 689 22.56 -0.17 -20.89
N GLY A 690 22.83 -1.47 -20.89
CA GLY A 690 24.02 -2.09 -20.27
C GLY A 690 23.64 -3.06 -19.15
N ASP A 691 24.64 -3.75 -18.58
CA ASP A 691 24.45 -4.78 -17.54
C ASP A 691 24.16 -4.19 -16.13
N GLU A 692 24.23 -2.85 -16.00
CA GLU A 692 23.94 -2.11 -14.76
C GLU A 692 23.26 -0.77 -15.10
N PRO A 693 21.93 -0.73 -15.26
CA PRO A 693 21.23 0.49 -15.61
C PRO A 693 21.33 1.51 -14.49
N LEU A 694 21.53 2.76 -14.87
CA LEU A 694 21.81 3.83 -13.92
C LEU A 694 20.59 4.18 -13.06
N TRP A 695 19.45 4.43 -13.69
CA TRP A 695 18.36 5.13 -13.02
C TRP A 695 17.44 4.29 -12.11
N PRO A 696 17.15 2.99 -12.36
CA PRO A 696 16.18 2.27 -11.52
C PRO A 696 16.57 2.18 -10.04
N PRO A 697 17.80 1.76 -9.66
CA PRO A 697 18.24 1.78 -8.26
C PRO A 697 18.26 3.21 -7.72
N THR A 698 18.71 4.16 -8.54
CA THR A 698 18.91 5.53 -8.07
C THR A 698 17.63 6.32 -7.89
N LEU A 699 16.58 6.05 -8.67
CA LEU A 699 15.25 6.61 -8.46
C LEU A 699 14.58 6.00 -7.25
N LEU A 700 14.80 4.71 -6.96
CA LEU A 700 14.35 4.11 -5.71
C LEU A 700 15.04 4.78 -4.52
N ASP A 701 16.36 4.91 -4.54
CA ASP A 701 17.10 5.61 -3.49
C ASP A 701 16.62 7.07 -3.35
N TYR A 702 16.44 7.78 -4.46
CA TYR A 702 16.01 9.17 -4.46
C TYR A 702 14.56 9.37 -3.99
N THR A 703 13.64 8.45 -4.31
CA THR A 703 12.25 8.53 -3.87
C THR A 703 12.04 8.08 -2.42
N LEU A 704 12.95 7.29 -1.87
CA LEU A 704 12.92 6.82 -0.48
C LEU A 704 13.60 7.80 0.51
N LEU A 705 14.28 8.83 0.01
CA LEU A 705 14.83 9.96 0.77
C LEU A 705 13.75 11.02 1.08
#